data_AF-A0A496XU39-F1
#
_entry.id   AF-A0A496XU39-F1
#
_cell.length_a   1.000
_cell.length_b   1.000
_cell.length_c   1.000
_cell.angle_alpha   90.00
_cell.angle_beta   90.00
_cell.angle_gamma   90.00
#
_symmetry.space_group_name_H-M   'P 1'
#
loop_
_entity.id
_entity.type
_entity.pdbx_description
1 polymer ?
#
loop_
_entity_poly.entity_id
_entity_poly.type
_entity_poly.pdbx_seq_one_letter_code
_entity_poly.pdbx_strand_id
1 'polypeptide(L)'
;MKFSALFFMIFLLSCINTDLSSERKIPVKPETIEPKVPTTNREIPKPRYRGAGPYDGSIEQDDDGPSTPVAIELRNFIDPIDGTYQTKLSLPKNFGGTLFIAGINITQLNNKLVKVRFRFGRELEPVDVNATVGGTTDGVTPQVAMQVLQLDFKGKPFEKVRLLYHLFDYNDYRDDTGKEVFRDDVGELEGPTSDPLDTSLYCRGLNLRDDPTFEASSENQKCDQQGERCLYTYASIRDKGLIDDKNLAFNPTEMQIDILGEEYLNETIVEAVNKCLPDNNYTANLKGVLNAYSVGSGSSNLSYNDLVVLKQDGVEKSYFYQGPYRAFNASGWQVEGNAITYESSKEHQAVGIYQKNYLSPGNHDSGYVSLLFPRPVRNTLSREVQYWGSENILGERFLETLVSSGNTLFMDGCNQRVNNLNMFANEGLSSCNITATIEILTTDENGKEISLLRQPDHQLKLQLIRPSLKDSETMGGQEVLYQSMRSCSTNRSCGSGECCFNKRCWDRNLISRCAEDDDLLGHLGIGETCTSDFQCSSLCCDQSRGVCAVHVISEEETTLCAKAPGQTCVDAQFCRKENLTTCYVVKTGTDPLGRLECALRCYYTPTFGRCRNGVCISPLQPSVPAFDPVNPDCSQAIDPPIVNDNGSIITF
;
A
#
# COMPACT_ATOMS: atom_id res chain seq x y z
N MET A 1 -79.96 10.99 -15.12
CA MET A 1 -79.80 12.06 -14.10
C MET A 1 -78.31 12.39 -14.01
N LYS A 2 -77.87 13.38 -14.81
CA LYS A 2 -77.32 14.71 -14.41
C LYS A 2 -76.05 14.62 -13.52
N PHE A 3 -74.87 14.74 -14.15
CA PHE A 3 -73.94 15.93 -14.22
C PHE A 3 -72.97 15.95 -13.02
N SER A 4 -71.64 16.20 -13.08
CA SER A 4 -70.70 16.85 -14.02
C SER A 4 -69.27 16.42 -13.56
N ALA A 5 -68.25 16.00 -14.35
CA ALA A 5 -67.45 16.70 -15.38
C ALA A 5 -66.74 17.97 -14.83
N LEU A 6 -65.45 18.31 -15.05
CA LEU A 6 -64.35 17.81 -15.89
C LEU A 6 -63.09 18.72 -15.67
N PHE A 7 -61.87 18.17 -15.71
CA PHE A 7 -60.62 18.62 -16.39
C PHE A 7 -59.93 20.03 -16.35
N PHE A 8 -58.62 19.93 -16.64
CA PHE A 8 -57.67 20.78 -17.43
C PHE A 8 -56.96 21.95 -16.70
N MET A 9 -55.65 21.92 -16.40
CA MET A 9 -54.39 22.01 -17.19
C MET A 9 -54.10 23.38 -17.87
N ILE A 10 -52.85 23.86 -17.67
CA ILE A 10 -51.93 24.58 -18.61
C ILE A 10 -51.69 26.10 -18.49
N PHE A 11 -50.40 26.42 -18.23
CA PHE A 11 -49.45 27.46 -18.72
C PHE A 11 -49.76 28.97 -18.75
N LEU A 12 -48.75 29.78 -18.36
CA LEU A 12 -47.94 30.73 -19.18
C LEU A 12 -47.14 31.71 -18.26
N LEU A 13 -45.79 31.68 -18.27
CA LEU A 13 -44.82 32.61 -18.89
C LEU A 13 -44.67 34.04 -18.26
N SER A 14 -43.50 34.35 -17.65
CA SER A 14 -42.44 35.30 -18.14
C SER A 14 -42.71 36.80 -17.82
N CYS A 15 -41.81 37.77 -17.56
CA CYS A 15 -40.35 37.95 -17.64
C CYS A 15 -39.99 39.40 -17.15
N ILE A 16 -38.69 39.68 -16.88
CA ILE A 16 -37.94 41.00 -16.93
C ILE A 16 -37.93 41.88 -15.65
N ASN A 17 -36.81 41.95 -14.90
CA ASN A 17 -35.63 42.88 -14.95
C ASN A 17 -35.96 44.31 -14.46
N THR A 18 -35.17 45.10 -13.73
CA THR A 18 -33.75 45.17 -13.27
C THR A 18 -33.70 46.28 -12.20
N ASP A 19 -32.86 46.19 -11.17
CA ASP A 19 -31.85 47.23 -10.94
C ASP A 19 -30.83 46.89 -9.84
N LEU A 20 -29.59 47.21 -10.18
CA LEU A 20 -28.38 47.09 -9.37
C LEU A 20 -28.37 48.11 -8.23
N SER A 21 -27.91 47.68 -7.06
CA SER A 21 -27.19 48.55 -6.13
C SER A 21 -26.09 47.73 -5.44
N SER A 22 -24.86 48.04 -5.84
CA SER A 22 -23.62 47.56 -5.27
C SER A 22 -23.30 48.39 -4.03
N GLU A 23 -23.35 47.77 -2.85
CA GLU A 23 -22.60 48.26 -1.69
C GLU A 23 -21.54 47.24 -1.30
N ARG A 24 -20.29 47.56 -1.66
CA ARG A 24 -19.07 46.96 -1.09
C ARG A 24 -19.12 47.11 0.43
N LYS A 25 -19.28 46.00 1.16
CA LYS A 25 -18.86 45.95 2.56
C LYS A 25 -17.35 45.78 2.62
N ILE A 26 -16.71 46.81 3.15
CA ILE A 26 -15.28 46.86 3.49
C ILE A 26 -15.02 45.80 4.58
N PRO A 27 -13.94 45.00 4.50
CA PRO A 27 -13.59 44.06 5.56
C PRO A 27 -13.18 44.81 6.83
N VAL A 28 -13.77 44.40 7.95
CA VAL A 28 -13.41 44.87 9.29
C VAL A 28 -11.99 44.42 9.60
N LYS A 29 -11.16 45.37 10.03
CA LYS A 29 -9.78 45.17 10.49
C LYS A 29 -9.77 44.17 11.65
N PRO A 30 -8.89 43.14 11.66
CA PRO A 30 -8.79 42.24 12.80
C PRO A 30 -8.24 43.01 14.01
N GLU A 31 -9.01 43.00 15.10
CA GLU A 31 -8.56 43.43 16.42
C GLU A 31 -7.53 42.44 16.96
N THR A 32 -6.41 42.99 17.41
CA THR A 32 -5.36 42.30 18.15
C THR A 32 -5.93 41.80 19.47
N ILE A 33 -6.13 40.49 19.60
CA ILE A 33 -6.47 39.87 20.89
C ILE A 33 -5.15 39.59 21.62
N GLU A 34 -4.89 40.36 22.69
CA GLU A 34 -3.85 40.05 23.68
C GLU A 34 -4.15 38.70 24.37
N PRO A 35 -3.15 37.85 24.60
CA PRO A 35 -3.34 36.56 25.25
C PRO A 35 -3.76 36.75 26.72
N LYS A 36 -4.95 36.24 27.07
CA LYS A 36 -5.40 36.08 28.46
C LYS A 36 -4.51 35.08 29.19
N VAL A 37 -3.93 35.54 30.30
CA VAL A 37 -3.23 34.73 31.30
C VAL A 37 -4.17 33.63 31.84
N PRO A 38 -3.78 32.34 31.85
CA PRO A 38 -4.60 31.29 32.43
C PRO A 38 -4.62 31.40 33.96
N THR A 39 -5.79 31.64 34.53
CA THR A 39 -6.05 31.48 35.96
C THR A 39 -6.05 29.99 36.32
N THR A 40 -5.03 29.57 37.05
CA THR A 40 -4.95 28.26 37.72
C THR A 40 -6.03 28.18 38.81
N ASN A 41 -6.99 27.28 38.66
CA ASN A 41 -7.72 26.65 39.76
C ASN A 41 -8.46 25.42 39.24
N ARG A 42 -7.80 24.25 39.32
CA ARG A 42 -8.49 22.97 39.45
C ARG A 42 -7.68 22.09 40.37
N GLU A 43 -8.33 21.75 41.50
CA GLU A 43 -7.79 20.97 42.60
C GLU A 43 -7.37 19.57 42.14
N ILE A 44 -6.12 19.20 42.44
CA ILE A 44 -5.57 17.86 42.25
C ILE A 44 -5.72 17.10 43.58
N PRO A 45 -6.22 15.85 43.61
CA PRO A 45 -6.26 15.05 44.82
C PRO A 45 -4.84 14.72 45.31
N LYS A 46 -4.55 15.04 46.58
CA LYS A 46 -3.26 14.77 47.23
C LYS A 46 -3.01 13.26 47.40
N PRO A 47 -1.83 12.73 47.03
CA PRO A 47 -1.38 11.42 47.50
C PRO A 47 -0.94 11.50 48.97
N ARG A 48 -1.34 10.50 49.76
CA ARG A 48 -0.96 10.32 51.16
C ARG A 48 0.53 9.98 51.27
N TYR A 49 1.35 10.93 51.69
CA TYR A 49 2.69 10.63 52.22
C TYR A 49 2.60 10.40 53.73
N ARG A 50 3.12 9.25 54.17
CA ARG A 50 3.42 8.96 55.58
C ARG A 50 4.57 9.87 56.03
N GLY A 51 4.45 10.42 57.23
CA GLY A 51 5.38 11.41 57.77
C GLY A 51 6.73 10.83 58.21
N ALA A 52 7.72 11.72 58.24
CA ALA A 52 8.93 11.62 59.06
C ALA A 52 9.17 12.99 59.70
N GLY A 53 9.47 12.98 61.00
CA GLY A 53 9.66 14.17 61.84
C GLY A 53 11.02 14.86 61.63
N PRO A 54 11.32 15.91 62.42
CA PRO A 54 12.48 16.78 62.20
C PRO A 54 13.74 16.21 62.85
N TYR A 55 14.85 16.16 62.11
CA TYR A 55 16.20 15.94 62.63
C TYR A 55 17.18 16.66 61.68
N ASP A 56 17.78 17.78 62.14
CA ASP A 56 19.12 17.92 62.74
C ASP A 56 20.24 17.83 61.71
N GLY A 57 21.02 18.91 61.65
CA GLY A 57 22.07 19.13 60.67
C GLY A 57 23.34 18.39 61.07
N SER A 58 23.52 17.22 60.48
CA SER A 58 24.83 16.57 60.38
C SER A 58 25.12 16.27 58.92
N ILE A 59 26.23 16.84 58.44
CA ILE A 59 26.84 16.53 57.15
C ILE A 59 27.36 15.09 57.25
N GLU A 60 26.62 14.14 56.68
CA GLU A 60 27.17 12.85 56.31
C GLU A 60 27.66 12.93 54.86
N GLN A 61 28.91 12.57 54.72
CA GLN A 61 29.66 12.49 53.48
C GLN A 61 29.17 11.22 52.77
N ASP A 62 28.18 11.38 51.89
CA ASP A 62 27.70 10.27 51.04
C ASP A 62 28.83 9.86 50.09
N ASP A 63 29.33 8.64 50.32
CA ASP A 63 30.12 7.87 49.37
C ASP A 63 29.38 7.81 48.02
N ASP A 64 30.10 8.15 46.94
CA ASP A 64 29.70 7.94 45.55
C ASP A 64 29.43 6.43 45.31
N GLY A 65 28.21 5.99 45.60
CA GLY A 65 27.66 4.80 44.99
C GLY A 65 27.61 5.02 43.47
N PRO A 66 27.86 3.99 42.63
CA PRO A 66 27.77 4.16 41.18
C PRO A 66 26.39 4.69 40.84
N SER A 67 26.35 5.87 40.20
CA SER A 67 25.11 6.47 39.71
C SER A 67 24.34 5.40 38.94
N THR A 68 23.11 5.12 39.35
CA THR A 68 22.23 4.23 38.58
C THR A 68 22.19 4.79 37.15
N PRO A 69 22.57 4.01 36.12
CA PRO A 69 22.58 4.50 34.76
C PRO A 69 21.16 4.97 34.42
N VAL A 70 21.03 6.24 34.04
CA VAL A 70 19.73 6.81 33.68
C VAL A 70 19.23 6.07 32.45
N ALA A 71 18.11 5.37 32.57
CA ALA A 71 17.58 4.52 31.52
C ALA A 71 17.30 5.34 30.24
N ILE A 72 17.61 4.74 29.08
CA ILE A 72 17.28 5.29 27.78
C ILE A 72 15.80 5.02 27.51
N GLU A 73 15.10 6.02 26.96
CA GLU A 73 13.68 5.93 26.63
C GLU A 73 13.42 6.49 25.24
N LEU A 74 12.69 5.74 24.41
CA LEU A 74 12.21 6.22 23.11
C LEU A 74 10.92 7.03 23.31
N ARG A 75 10.70 8.06 22.49
CA ARG A 75 9.55 8.96 22.66
C ARG A 75 8.73 9.14 21.40
N ASN A 76 9.37 9.47 20.29
CA ASN A 76 8.69 9.79 19.03
C ASN A 76 9.54 9.37 17.83
N PHE A 77 8.91 8.99 16.73
CA PHE A 77 9.50 9.11 15.41
C PHE A 77 9.47 10.57 14.95
N ILE A 78 10.39 10.93 14.06
CA ILE A 78 10.26 12.12 13.25
C ILE A 78 9.82 11.65 11.86
N ASP A 79 8.65 12.10 11.43
CA ASP A 79 8.11 11.77 10.12
C ASP A 79 9.05 12.31 9.02
N PRO A 80 9.57 11.45 8.12
CA PRO A 80 10.48 11.86 7.07
C PRO A 80 9.80 12.74 6.00
N ILE A 81 8.48 12.86 5.98
CA ILE A 81 7.71 13.65 5.00
C ILE A 81 7.64 15.11 5.42
N ASP A 82 7.17 15.37 6.65
CA ASP A 82 6.85 16.71 7.13
C ASP A 82 7.69 17.16 8.35
N GLY A 83 8.51 16.26 8.91
CA GLY A 83 9.36 16.53 10.07
C GLY A 83 8.61 16.56 11.41
N THR A 84 7.34 16.14 11.45
CA THR A 84 6.55 16.15 12.69
C THR A 84 6.92 15.00 13.63
N TYR A 85 6.72 15.20 14.92
CA TYR A 85 6.93 14.16 15.93
C TYR A 85 5.69 13.30 16.08
N GLN A 86 5.83 11.99 15.88
CA GLN A 86 4.71 11.05 15.91
C GLN A 86 5.04 9.81 16.76
N THR A 87 4.08 9.36 17.57
CA THR A 87 4.18 8.09 18.32
C THR A 87 3.81 6.89 17.47
N LYS A 88 3.01 7.11 16.42
CA LYS A 88 2.70 6.15 15.36
C LYS A 88 3.14 6.74 14.02
N LEU A 89 3.95 6.01 13.26
CA LEU A 89 4.38 6.41 11.92
C LEU A 89 4.01 5.34 10.90
N SER A 90 3.40 5.73 9.78
CA SER A 90 3.14 4.85 8.63
C SER A 90 4.22 5.03 7.57
N LEU A 91 4.92 3.97 7.19
CA LEU A 91 5.94 3.98 6.14
C LEU A 91 5.72 2.87 5.10
N PRO A 92 5.97 3.14 3.81
CA PRO A 92 6.07 2.09 2.81
C PRO A 92 7.22 1.15 3.11
N LYS A 93 7.01 -0.15 2.94
CA LYS A 93 8.04 -1.15 3.26
C LYS A 93 9.34 -1.04 2.44
N ASN A 94 9.30 -0.34 1.31
CA ASN A 94 10.46 -0.09 0.45
C ASN A 94 11.09 1.31 0.65
N PHE A 95 10.76 2.00 1.76
CA PHE A 95 11.39 3.26 2.13
C PHE A 95 12.93 3.13 2.16
N GLY A 96 13.60 4.05 1.46
CA GLY A 96 15.05 4.04 1.24
C GLY A 96 15.80 5.21 1.89
N GLY A 97 15.12 6.03 2.70
CA GLY A 97 15.66 7.26 3.25
C GLY A 97 16.38 7.10 4.59
N THR A 98 16.31 8.13 5.41
CA THR A 98 16.78 8.09 6.81
C THR A 98 15.58 8.25 7.72
N LEU A 99 15.45 7.38 8.72
CA LEU A 99 14.43 7.49 9.75
C LEU A 99 15.06 7.98 11.05
N PHE A 100 14.40 8.91 11.74
CA PHE A 100 14.87 9.40 13.02
C PHE A 100 13.93 9.01 14.16
N ILE A 101 14.52 8.62 15.30
CA ILE A 101 13.80 8.34 16.54
C ILE A 101 14.33 9.27 17.63
N ALA A 102 13.45 10.10 18.18
CA ALA A 102 13.73 10.96 19.31
C ALA A 102 13.48 10.21 20.63
N GLY A 103 14.32 10.50 21.63
CA GLY A 103 14.25 9.87 22.95
C GLY A 103 14.99 10.66 24.02
N ILE A 104 14.91 10.16 25.26
CA ILE A 104 15.61 10.72 26.43
C ILE A 104 16.89 9.91 26.65
N ASN A 105 17.97 10.60 27.04
CA ASN A 105 19.29 10.02 27.31
C ASN A 105 19.97 9.31 26.13
N ILE A 106 19.52 9.58 24.89
CA ILE A 106 20.15 9.05 23.68
C ILE A 106 21.64 9.44 23.59
N THR A 107 22.02 10.55 24.20
CA THR A 107 23.42 11.02 24.32
C THR A 107 24.37 10.01 24.94
N GLN A 108 23.87 9.09 25.78
CA GLN A 108 24.67 8.03 26.40
C GLN A 108 25.12 6.95 25.40
N LEU A 109 24.55 6.95 24.20
CA LEU A 109 24.87 6.03 23.12
C LEU A 109 26.01 6.53 22.23
N ASN A 110 26.52 7.74 22.47
CA ASN A 110 27.66 8.27 21.72
C ASN A 110 28.85 7.31 21.79
N ASN A 111 29.50 7.10 20.64
CA ASN A 111 30.63 6.16 20.45
C ASN A 111 30.31 4.67 20.65
N LYS A 112 29.03 4.26 20.68
CA LYS A 112 28.62 2.85 20.64
C LYS A 112 28.11 2.49 19.25
N LEU A 113 28.39 1.26 18.81
CA LEU A 113 27.71 0.66 17.66
C LEU A 113 26.33 0.19 18.12
N VAL A 114 25.29 0.87 17.62
CA VAL A 114 23.91 0.63 18.04
C VAL A 114 23.12 0.06 16.88
N LYS A 115 22.23 -0.89 17.18
CA LYS A 115 21.19 -1.37 16.28
C LYS A 115 19.83 -1.13 16.92
N VAL A 116 18.84 -0.83 16.10
CA VAL A 116 17.45 -0.81 16.51
C VAL A 116 16.78 -2.05 15.95
N ARG A 117 16.24 -2.88 16.84
CA ARG A 117 15.51 -4.10 16.50
C ARG A 117 14.01 -3.79 16.54
N PHE A 118 13.36 -3.96 15.40
CA PHE A 118 11.91 -3.88 15.27
C PHE A 118 11.33 -5.28 15.25
N ARG A 119 10.36 -5.58 16.12
CA ARG A 119 9.63 -6.86 16.08
C ARG A 119 8.25 -6.64 15.50
N PHE A 120 7.97 -7.22 14.34
CA PHE A 120 6.72 -7.01 13.62
C PHE A 120 5.68 -8.09 13.94
N GLY A 121 4.43 -7.62 14.05
CA GLY A 121 3.25 -8.45 14.19
C GLY A 121 3.18 -9.26 15.48
N ARG A 122 2.19 -10.14 15.54
CA ARG A 122 2.06 -11.18 16.59
C ARG A 122 3.16 -12.23 16.52
N GLU A 123 3.73 -12.41 15.34
CA GLU A 123 4.83 -13.35 15.07
C GLU A 123 6.16 -12.85 15.67
N LEU A 124 6.25 -11.56 16.01
CA LEU A 124 7.44 -10.91 16.57
C LEU A 124 8.68 -11.06 15.68
N GLU A 125 8.48 -11.03 14.36
CA GLU A 125 9.54 -11.16 13.35
C GLU A 125 10.55 -10.01 13.50
N PRO A 126 11.81 -10.29 13.88
CA PRO A 126 12.78 -9.24 14.14
C PRO A 126 13.42 -8.73 12.84
N VAL A 127 13.55 -7.42 12.72
CA VAL A 127 14.39 -6.77 11.72
C VAL A 127 15.30 -5.77 12.41
N ASP A 128 16.59 -5.93 12.18
CA ASP A 128 17.62 -5.09 12.80
C ASP A 128 18.11 -4.04 11.80
N VAL A 129 18.12 -2.78 12.24
CA VAL A 129 18.61 -1.66 11.44
C VAL A 129 19.75 -0.99 12.20
N ASN A 130 20.85 -0.70 11.51
CA ASN A 130 21.96 0.02 12.10
C ASN A 130 21.54 1.45 12.42
N ALA A 131 21.97 1.94 13.58
CA ALA A 131 21.67 3.28 14.05
C ALA A 131 22.93 4.02 14.51
N THR A 132 22.95 5.32 14.28
CA THR A 132 23.96 6.24 14.79
C THR A 132 23.28 7.33 15.62
N VAL A 133 24.02 7.92 16.56
CA VAL A 133 23.54 9.10 17.30
C VAL A 133 23.89 10.33 16.49
N GLY A 134 22.89 11.15 16.15
CA GLY A 134 23.03 12.37 15.36
C GLY A 134 22.37 13.58 16.01
N GLY A 135 22.73 14.78 15.53
CA GLY A 135 21.99 16.02 15.79
C GLY A 135 20.91 16.25 14.72
N THR A 136 19.89 17.06 15.03
CA THR A 136 18.83 17.44 14.07
C THR A 136 19.40 18.07 12.81
N THR A 137 18.98 17.57 11.64
CA THR A 137 19.33 18.07 10.30
C THR A 137 18.46 19.27 9.90
N ASP A 138 18.83 19.95 8.82
CA ASP A 138 18.07 21.09 8.26
C ASP A 138 16.59 20.72 8.00
N GLY A 139 15.67 21.56 8.46
CA GLY A 139 14.21 21.39 8.27
C GLY A 139 13.40 21.22 9.57
N VAL A 140 14.05 20.91 10.70
CA VAL A 140 13.38 20.85 12.01
C VAL A 140 13.44 22.23 12.67
N THR A 141 12.31 22.79 13.10
CA THR A 141 12.24 24.10 13.77
C THR A 141 13.10 24.10 15.04
N PRO A 142 14.18 24.90 15.11
CA PRO A 142 15.17 24.80 16.17
C PRO A 142 14.73 25.62 17.38
N GLN A 143 14.19 24.97 18.40
CA GLN A 143 14.13 25.58 19.74
C GLN A 143 14.86 24.77 20.81
N VAL A 144 15.18 23.48 20.57
CA VAL A 144 16.03 22.66 21.46
C VAL A 144 16.85 21.70 20.60
N ALA A 145 18.18 21.70 20.75
CA ALA A 145 19.05 20.71 20.10
C ALA A 145 18.83 19.34 20.75
N MET A 146 17.90 18.55 20.21
CA MET A 146 17.64 17.18 20.65
C MET A 146 18.55 16.21 19.89
N GLN A 147 19.23 15.31 20.62
CA GLN A 147 19.95 14.21 20.00
C GLN A 147 18.97 13.10 19.62
N VAL A 148 19.11 12.59 18.40
CA VAL A 148 18.21 11.59 17.81
C VAL A 148 19.00 10.35 17.42
N LEU A 149 18.32 9.21 17.40
CA LEU A 149 18.81 8.02 16.71
C LEU A 149 18.51 8.19 15.24
N GLN A 150 19.54 8.14 14.41
CA GLN A 150 19.47 8.16 12.97
C GLN A 150 19.62 6.72 12.46
N LEU A 151 18.62 6.22 11.74
CA LEU A 151 18.61 4.89 11.17
C LEU A 151 18.75 4.98 9.65
N ASP A 152 19.69 4.23 9.09
CA ASP A 152 19.92 4.19 7.65
C ASP A 152 19.05 3.12 6.98
N PHE A 153 18.12 3.56 6.12
CA PHE A 153 17.21 2.70 5.39
C PHE A 153 17.57 2.57 3.91
N LYS A 154 18.74 3.07 3.44
CA LYS A 154 19.17 2.92 2.03
C LYS A 154 19.16 1.48 1.54
N GLY A 155 19.45 0.52 2.42
CA GLY A 155 19.39 -0.91 2.14
C GLY A 155 17.97 -1.50 2.12
N LYS A 156 16.91 -0.67 2.26
CA LYS A 156 15.50 -1.04 2.31
C LYS A 156 15.23 -2.24 3.24
N PRO A 157 15.55 -2.12 4.53
CA PRO A 157 15.54 -3.25 5.47
C PRO A 157 14.16 -3.92 5.59
N PHE A 158 13.08 -3.21 5.27
CA PHE A 158 11.71 -3.71 5.38
C PHE A 158 11.11 -4.24 4.07
N GLU A 159 11.84 -4.18 2.94
CA GLU A 159 11.29 -4.53 1.62
C GLU A 159 10.74 -5.95 1.56
N LYS A 160 11.35 -6.86 2.31
CA LYS A 160 10.96 -8.28 2.38
C LYS A 160 9.97 -8.61 3.50
N VAL A 161 9.63 -7.64 4.36
CA VAL A 161 8.63 -7.86 5.41
C VAL A 161 7.28 -8.13 4.76
N ARG A 162 6.61 -9.18 5.24
CA ARG A 162 5.29 -9.58 4.74
C ARG A 162 4.21 -8.72 5.39
N LEU A 163 3.25 -8.26 4.59
CA LEU A 163 2.10 -7.48 5.08
C LEU A 163 0.91 -8.41 5.35
N LEU A 164 0.94 -9.09 6.49
CA LEU A 164 0.00 -10.15 6.85
C LEU A 164 -1.35 -9.63 7.40
N TYR A 165 -1.42 -8.34 7.71
CA TYR A 165 -2.52 -7.72 8.44
C TYR A 165 -3.25 -6.69 7.58
N HIS A 166 -4.35 -6.15 8.10
CA HIS A 166 -5.14 -5.14 7.40
C HIS A 166 -5.28 -3.83 8.18
N LEU A 167 -5.30 -2.73 7.43
CA LEU A 167 -5.60 -1.38 7.90
C LEU A 167 -7.09 -1.21 8.12
N PHE A 168 -7.42 -0.55 9.22
CA PHE A 168 -8.77 -0.12 9.55
C PHE A 168 -8.80 1.41 9.68
N ASP A 169 -9.84 1.99 9.11
CA ASP A 169 -10.10 3.42 9.10
C ASP A 169 -10.91 3.82 10.33
N TYR A 170 -10.22 4.48 11.27
CA TYR A 170 -10.78 5.06 12.48
C TYR A 170 -10.67 6.59 12.44
N ASN A 171 -10.87 7.21 11.29
CA ASN A 171 -11.15 8.64 11.24
C ASN A 171 -12.53 8.95 11.81
N ASP A 172 -12.69 10.16 12.35
CA ASP A 172 -13.95 10.60 12.92
C ASP A 172 -14.76 11.37 11.89
N TYR A 173 -15.72 10.69 11.27
CA TYR A 173 -16.59 11.27 10.24
C TYR A 173 -17.93 11.76 10.77
N ARG A 174 -18.08 11.85 12.10
CA ARG A 174 -19.34 12.18 12.74
C ARG A 174 -19.65 13.68 12.65
N ASP A 175 -20.93 14.00 12.52
CA ASP A 175 -21.44 15.35 12.75
C ASP A 175 -21.75 15.61 14.23
N ASP A 176 -22.25 16.81 14.55
CA ASP A 176 -22.72 17.20 15.89
C ASP A 176 -23.84 16.30 16.44
N THR A 177 -24.47 15.50 15.58
CA THR A 177 -25.49 14.52 15.98
C THR A 177 -24.91 13.15 16.33
N GLY A 178 -23.59 12.95 16.12
CA GLY A 178 -22.89 11.69 16.33
C GLY A 178 -23.05 10.69 15.18
N LYS A 179 -23.66 11.11 14.07
CA LYS A 179 -23.88 10.29 12.88
C LYS A 179 -22.74 10.52 11.90
N GLU A 180 -22.23 9.46 11.26
CA GLU A 180 -21.27 9.65 10.17
C GLU A 180 -21.90 10.40 8.98
N VAL A 181 -21.32 11.54 8.60
CA VAL A 181 -21.77 12.38 7.47
C VAL A 181 -20.65 12.65 6.45
N PHE A 182 -19.39 12.29 6.74
CA PHE A 182 -18.24 12.36 5.80
C PHE A 182 -18.16 13.69 5.05
N ARG A 183 -18.07 14.78 5.82
CA ARG A 183 -17.89 16.13 5.30
C ARG A 183 -16.56 16.69 5.77
N ASP A 184 -15.99 17.57 4.96
CA ASP A 184 -14.82 18.36 5.34
C ASP A 184 -15.21 19.53 6.27
N ASP A 185 -14.20 20.31 6.69
CA ASP A 185 -14.34 21.46 7.58
C ASP A 185 -15.20 22.60 7.00
N VAL A 186 -15.43 22.61 5.67
CA VAL A 186 -16.29 23.59 4.97
C VAL A 186 -17.65 23.01 4.59
N GLY A 187 -17.93 21.75 4.94
CA GLY A 187 -19.20 21.06 4.76
C GLY A 187 -19.36 20.34 3.42
N GLU A 188 -18.32 20.24 2.58
CA GLU A 188 -18.32 19.48 1.33
C GLU A 188 -18.14 17.98 1.60
N LEU A 189 -18.73 17.13 0.75
CA LEU A 189 -18.62 15.67 0.88
C LEU A 189 -17.25 15.19 0.38
N GLU A 190 -16.30 14.99 1.29
CA GLU A 190 -14.94 14.53 0.95
C GLU A 190 -14.83 13.00 0.86
N GLY A 191 -15.69 12.26 1.56
CA GLY A 191 -15.59 10.80 1.63
C GLY A 191 -14.69 10.31 2.78
N PRO A 192 -14.63 8.99 3.03
CA PRO A 192 -13.60 8.40 3.87
C PRO A 192 -12.22 8.61 3.24
N THR A 193 -11.18 8.50 4.06
CA THR A 193 -9.80 8.67 3.59
C THR A 193 -9.46 7.60 2.56
N SER A 194 -8.70 8.00 1.55
CA SER A 194 -8.13 7.11 0.54
C SER A 194 -6.61 7.06 0.60
N ASP A 195 -6.00 7.84 1.50
CA ASP A 195 -4.56 7.89 1.70
C ASP A 195 -4.12 6.80 2.69
N PRO A 196 -3.33 5.79 2.26
CA PRO A 196 -2.85 4.74 3.17
C PRO A 196 -1.83 5.25 4.20
N LEU A 197 -1.35 6.50 4.09
CA LEU A 197 -0.46 7.14 5.07
C LEU A 197 -1.23 7.92 6.15
N ASP A 198 -2.55 8.01 6.04
CA ASP A 198 -3.40 8.72 7.00
C ASP A 198 -3.17 8.23 8.45
N THR A 199 -2.96 9.19 9.34
CA THR A 199 -2.58 8.92 10.74
C THR A 199 -3.70 8.34 11.59
N SER A 200 -4.93 8.25 11.08
CA SER A 200 -6.06 7.59 11.72
C SER A 200 -6.29 6.16 11.22
N LEU A 201 -5.42 5.65 10.32
CA LEU A 201 -5.44 4.24 9.92
C LEU A 201 -4.62 3.36 10.86
N TYR A 202 -5.19 2.24 11.30
CA TYR A 202 -4.54 1.33 12.24
C TYR A 202 -4.44 -0.08 11.70
N CYS A 203 -3.22 -0.62 11.73
CA CYS A 203 -2.92 -1.98 11.35
C CYS A 203 -3.22 -2.95 12.50
N ARG A 204 -4.22 -3.81 12.31
CA ARG A 204 -4.63 -4.79 13.30
C ARG A 204 -3.77 -6.05 13.25
N GLY A 205 -2.59 -5.97 13.84
CA GLY A 205 -1.58 -7.02 13.77
C GLY A 205 -0.89 -7.37 15.08
N LEU A 206 -1.37 -6.91 16.24
CA LEU A 206 -0.70 -7.10 17.53
C LEU A 206 -1.48 -8.03 18.46
N ASN A 207 -0.77 -8.59 19.45
CA ASN A 207 -1.45 -9.15 20.61
C ASN A 207 -1.95 -8.01 21.50
N LEU A 208 -3.01 -8.25 22.26
CA LEU A 208 -3.63 -7.25 23.15
C LEU A 208 -2.63 -6.62 24.12
N ARG A 209 -1.69 -7.41 24.66
CA ARG A 209 -0.63 -6.91 25.57
C ARG A 209 0.33 -5.91 24.90
N ASP A 210 0.42 -5.94 23.58
CA ASP A 210 1.32 -5.11 22.78
C ASP A 210 0.56 -3.92 22.15
N ASP A 211 -0.75 -3.81 22.41
CA ASP A 211 -1.62 -2.73 21.93
C ASP A 211 -1.69 -1.60 22.97
N PRO A 212 -1.05 -0.43 22.73
CA PRO A 212 -1.03 0.67 23.68
C PRO A 212 -2.37 1.42 23.75
N THR A 213 -3.34 1.11 22.90
CA THR A 213 -4.65 1.76 22.90
C THR A 213 -5.63 1.12 23.89
N PHE A 214 -5.35 -0.12 24.32
CA PHE A 214 -6.17 -0.85 25.27
C PHE A 214 -5.77 -0.56 26.71
N GLU A 215 -6.73 -0.06 27.49
CA GLU A 215 -6.55 0.24 28.91
C GLU A 215 -7.17 -0.87 29.76
N ALA A 216 -6.36 -1.88 30.08
CA ALA A 216 -6.80 -2.96 30.96
C ALA A 216 -7.14 -2.44 32.37
N SER A 217 -8.27 -2.87 32.92
CA SER A 217 -8.69 -2.59 34.30
C SER A 217 -8.61 -3.85 35.16
N SER A 218 -8.68 -3.71 36.48
CA SER A 218 -8.74 -4.87 37.38
C SER A 218 -9.96 -5.76 37.13
N GLU A 219 -11.01 -5.21 36.51
CA GLU A 219 -12.27 -5.89 36.23
C GLU A 219 -12.33 -6.45 34.81
N ASN A 220 -11.68 -5.79 33.84
CA ASN A 220 -11.57 -6.27 32.47
C ASN A 220 -10.12 -6.27 31.94
N GLN A 221 -9.66 -7.46 31.57
CA GLN A 221 -8.33 -7.71 30.99
C GLN A 221 -8.41 -8.13 29.51
N LYS A 222 -9.61 -8.09 28.93
CA LYS A 222 -9.88 -8.44 27.53
C LYS A 222 -10.45 -7.23 26.80
N CYS A 223 -10.28 -7.19 25.47
CA CYS A 223 -11.03 -6.28 24.63
C CYS A 223 -12.31 -6.96 24.16
N ASP A 224 -13.34 -6.95 25.00
CA ASP A 224 -14.60 -7.67 24.78
C ASP A 224 -15.87 -6.84 25.06
N GLN A 225 -15.72 -5.64 25.60
CA GLN A 225 -16.81 -4.74 25.91
C GLN A 225 -17.00 -3.66 24.85
N GLN A 226 -18.22 -3.14 24.79
CA GLN A 226 -18.59 -2.09 23.84
C GLN A 226 -17.80 -0.80 24.14
N GLY A 227 -17.02 -0.31 23.18
CA GLY A 227 -16.33 0.99 23.25
C GLY A 227 -14.88 0.90 23.71
N GLU A 228 -14.41 -0.30 24.06
CA GLU A 228 -12.99 -0.52 24.33
C GLU A 228 -12.16 -0.28 23.07
N ARG A 229 -11.06 0.47 23.23
CA ARG A 229 -10.17 0.82 22.13
C ARG A 229 -9.03 -0.19 22.12
N CYS A 230 -9.03 -1.07 21.14
CA CYS A 230 -7.95 -2.03 20.91
C CYS A 230 -7.61 -2.02 19.42
N LEU A 231 -7.13 -0.86 18.96
CA LEU A 231 -7.04 -0.48 17.55
C LEU A 231 -5.96 -1.25 16.79
N TYR A 232 -4.94 -1.78 17.47
CA TYR A 232 -3.89 -2.60 16.86
C TYR A 232 -4.08 -4.09 17.11
N THR A 233 -4.93 -4.45 18.07
CA THR A 233 -5.18 -5.84 18.44
C THR A 233 -5.70 -6.60 17.23
N TYR A 234 -5.15 -7.79 17.04
CA TYR A 234 -5.36 -8.58 15.84
C TYR A 234 -6.82 -8.91 15.61
N ALA A 235 -7.27 -8.49 14.43
CA ALA A 235 -8.42 -8.98 13.73
C ALA A 235 -8.13 -8.79 12.24
N SER A 236 -8.50 -9.77 11.43
CA SER A 236 -8.27 -9.72 9.99
C SER A 236 -9.49 -10.23 9.27
N ILE A 237 -10.06 -9.39 8.42
CA ILE A 237 -11.20 -9.75 7.58
C ILE A 237 -10.81 -9.62 6.11
N ARG A 238 -11.49 -10.35 5.24
CA ARG A 238 -11.36 -10.22 3.78
C ARG A 238 -12.74 -10.10 3.16
N ASP A 239 -12.81 -9.43 2.02
CA ASP A 239 -14.02 -9.43 1.20
C ASP A 239 -14.43 -10.88 0.85
N LYS A 240 -15.73 -11.13 0.85
CA LYS A 240 -16.36 -12.43 0.62
C LYS A 240 -17.52 -12.24 -0.35
N GLY A 241 -17.63 -13.15 -1.30
CA GLY A 241 -18.77 -13.28 -2.21
C GLY A 241 -19.90 -14.12 -1.61
N LEU A 242 -20.78 -14.61 -2.47
CA LEU A 242 -21.84 -15.55 -2.08
C LEU A 242 -21.25 -16.90 -1.65
N ILE A 243 -22.07 -17.74 -1.01
CA ILE A 243 -21.75 -19.13 -0.68
C ILE A 243 -22.54 -20.06 -1.60
N ASP A 244 -21.89 -21.07 -2.17
CA ASP A 244 -22.58 -22.13 -2.92
C ASP A 244 -23.25 -23.19 -2.03
N ASP A 245 -23.90 -24.16 -2.67
CA ASP A 245 -24.54 -25.31 -2.04
C ASP A 245 -23.57 -26.27 -1.35
N LYS A 246 -22.27 -26.18 -1.66
CA LYS A 246 -21.18 -26.92 -1.03
C LYS A 246 -20.54 -26.16 0.13
N ASN A 247 -21.13 -25.03 0.52
CA ASN A 247 -20.63 -24.16 1.57
C ASN A 247 -19.24 -23.56 1.25
N LEU A 248 -18.94 -23.36 -0.03
CA LEU A 248 -17.73 -22.70 -0.50
C LEU A 248 -18.03 -21.23 -0.79
N ALA A 249 -17.25 -20.35 -0.15
CA ALA A 249 -17.32 -18.92 -0.38
C ALA A 249 -16.57 -18.53 -1.66
N PHE A 250 -17.21 -17.75 -2.52
CA PHE A 250 -16.51 -17.06 -3.60
C PHE A 250 -15.64 -15.93 -3.02
N ASN A 251 -14.47 -15.71 -3.63
CA ASN A 251 -13.68 -14.50 -3.37
C ASN A 251 -13.99 -13.51 -4.49
N PRO A 252 -14.38 -12.27 -4.19
CA PRO A 252 -14.64 -11.30 -5.25
C PRO A 252 -13.33 -10.99 -5.97
N THR A 253 -13.39 -10.97 -7.29
CA THR A 253 -12.27 -10.60 -8.18
C THR A 253 -12.62 -9.42 -9.08
N GLU A 254 -13.90 -9.02 -9.10
CA GLU A 254 -14.42 -8.01 -10.01
C GLU A 254 -15.12 -6.88 -9.25
N MET A 255 -15.03 -5.68 -9.81
CA MET A 255 -15.77 -4.52 -9.34
C MET A 255 -17.26 -4.63 -9.74
N GLN A 256 -18.09 -3.82 -9.09
CA GLN A 256 -19.51 -3.64 -9.38
C GLN A 256 -19.71 -2.73 -10.60
N ILE A 257 -19.08 -3.06 -11.73
CA ILE A 257 -19.19 -2.35 -13.02
C ILE A 257 -19.69 -3.28 -14.13
N ASP A 258 -20.12 -2.74 -15.26
CA ASP A 258 -20.39 -3.48 -16.51
C ASP A 258 -19.05 -3.83 -17.19
N ILE A 259 -18.61 -5.06 -16.95
CA ILE A 259 -17.28 -5.54 -17.38
C ILE A 259 -17.28 -5.91 -18.86
N LEU A 260 -18.39 -6.46 -19.36
CA LEU A 260 -18.52 -7.02 -20.71
C LEU A 260 -18.85 -5.97 -21.77
N GLY A 261 -19.51 -4.89 -21.38
CA GLY A 261 -19.97 -3.88 -22.32
C GLY A 261 -21.25 -4.16 -23.07
N GLU A 262 -22.00 -5.11 -22.55
CA GLU A 262 -23.32 -5.48 -23.04
C GLU A 262 -24.42 -4.99 -22.10
N GLU A 263 -24.17 -3.91 -21.35
CA GLU A 263 -25.01 -3.43 -20.24
C GLU A 263 -24.94 -4.34 -19.00
N TYR A 264 -24.94 -3.72 -17.82
CA TYR A 264 -24.76 -4.38 -16.53
C TYR A 264 -25.77 -5.52 -16.28
N LEU A 265 -27.00 -5.34 -16.76
CA LEU A 265 -28.09 -6.28 -16.52
C LEU A 265 -28.07 -7.51 -17.45
N ASN A 266 -27.15 -7.58 -18.40
CA ASN A 266 -27.00 -8.71 -19.32
C ASN A 266 -25.81 -9.61 -18.97
N GLU A 267 -25.10 -9.33 -17.88
CA GLU A 267 -23.97 -10.14 -17.44
C GLU A 267 -24.37 -11.57 -17.04
N THR A 268 -23.41 -12.50 -17.16
CA THR A 268 -23.65 -13.90 -16.83
C THR A 268 -23.64 -14.15 -15.32
N ILE A 269 -24.13 -15.32 -14.93
CA ILE A 269 -24.04 -15.79 -13.54
C ILE A 269 -22.59 -15.81 -13.04
N VAL A 270 -21.61 -16.05 -13.93
CA VAL A 270 -20.18 -16.14 -13.56
C VAL A 270 -19.62 -14.77 -13.21
N GLU A 271 -19.91 -13.73 -13.99
CA GLU A 271 -19.46 -12.38 -13.64
C GLU A 271 -20.14 -11.90 -12.36
N ALA A 272 -21.45 -12.12 -12.23
CA ALA A 272 -22.20 -11.71 -11.04
C ALA A 272 -21.62 -12.27 -9.73
N VAL A 273 -21.27 -13.56 -9.67
CA VAL A 273 -20.71 -14.16 -8.43
C VAL A 273 -19.29 -13.70 -8.10
N ASN A 274 -18.55 -13.18 -9.08
CA ASN A 274 -17.20 -12.66 -8.90
C ASN A 274 -17.19 -11.19 -8.43
N LYS A 275 -18.35 -10.52 -8.39
CA LYS A 275 -18.46 -9.13 -7.93
C LYS A 275 -18.37 -9.00 -6.43
N CYS A 276 -17.87 -7.85 -6.00
CA CYS A 276 -18.01 -7.38 -4.63
C CYS A 276 -19.48 -7.37 -4.17
N LEU A 277 -19.74 -7.87 -2.97
CA LEU A 277 -21.04 -7.72 -2.31
C LEU A 277 -21.16 -6.31 -1.70
N PRO A 278 -22.38 -5.75 -1.64
CA PRO A 278 -22.60 -4.45 -1.04
C PRO A 278 -22.35 -4.46 0.47
N ASP A 279 -21.72 -3.40 0.98
CA ASP A 279 -21.40 -3.25 2.41
C ASP A 279 -22.55 -2.60 3.20
N ASN A 280 -23.74 -3.17 3.07
CA ASN A 280 -24.96 -2.77 3.76
C ASN A 280 -25.93 -3.96 3.82
N ASN A 281 -27.07 -3.78 4.50
CA ASN A 281 -28.09 -4.80 4.60
C ASN A 281 -29.30 -4.54 3.70
N TYR A 282 -29.21 -3.73 2.65
CA TYR A 282 -30.35 -3.44 1.79
C TYR A 282 -30.56 -4.53 0.74
N THR A 283 -31.72 -5.19 0.76
CA THR A 283 -32.04 -6.29 -0.16
C THR A 283 -32.03 -5.84 -1.62
N ALA A 284 -32.55 -4.64 -1.89
CA ALA A 284 -32.59 -4.07 -3.23
C ALA A 284 -31.18 -3.88 -3.82
N ASN A 285 -30.23 -3.49 -2.97
CA ASN A 285 -28.85 -3.23 -3.35
C ASN A 285 -28.13 -4.54 -3.72
N LEU A 286 -28.24 -5.59 -2.92
CA LEU A 286 -27.70 -6.92 -3.27
C LEU A 286 -28.36 -7.47 -4.52
N LYS A 287 -29.69 -7.33 -4.64
CA LYS A 287 -30.43 -7.78 -5.81
C LYS A 287 -29.96 -7.08 -7.07
N GLY A 288 -29.73 -5.77 -7.01
CA GLY A 288 -29.28 -4.95 -8.12
C GLY A 288 -27.84 -5.25 -8.54
N VAL A 289 -26.90 -5.21 -7.58
CA VAL A 289 -25.47 -5.47 -7.82
C VAL A 289 -25.21 -6.83 -8.46
N LEU A 290 -25.97 -7.86 -8.05
CA LEU A 290 -25.79 -9.21 -8.59
C LEU A 290 -26.74 -9.53 -9.75
N ASN A 291 -27.58 -8.57 -10.16
CA ASN A 291 -28.69 -8.81 -11.08
C ASN A 291 -29.52 -10.06 -10.70
N ALA A 292 -29.76 -10.24 -9.40
CA ALA A 292 -30.37 -11.45 -8.88
C ALA A 292 -31.86 -11.50 -9.22
N TYR A 293 -32.33 -12.68 -9.63
CA TYR A 293 -33.75 -12.94 -9.88
C TYR A 293 -34.58 -12.74 -8.60
N SER A 294 -34.10 -13.32 -7.50
CA SER A 294 -34.69 -13.16 -6.17
C SER A 294 -33.65 -13.18 -5.06
N VAL A 295 -33.93 -12.45 -3.98
CA VAL A 295 -33.11 -12.39 -2.77
C VAL A 295 -34.02 -12.49 -1.55
N GLY A 296 -33.75 -13.47 -0.69
CA GLY A 296 -34.49 -13.71 0.55
C GLY A 296 -35.99 -13.91 0.34
N SER A 297 -36.77 -13.65 1.39
CA SER A 297 -38.24 -13.77 1.37
C SER A 297 -38.97 -12.48 0.96
N GLY A 298 -38.28 -11.51 0.35
CA GLY A 298 -38.86 -10.22 -0.04
C GLY A 298 -38.86 -9.13 1.05
N SER A 299 -38.10 -9.29 2.13
CA SER A 299 -37.81 -8.24 3.12
C SER A 299 -37.00 -7.09 2.51
N SER A 300 -37.16 -5.86 3.01
CA SER A 300 -36.31 -4.71 2.63
C SER A 300 -34.86 -4.86 3.12
N ASN A 301 -34.66 -5.62 4.20
CA ASN A 301 -33.35 -5.87 4.80
C ASN A 301 -32.93 -7.34 4.61
N LEU A 302 -31.65 -7.52 4.32
CA LEU A 302 -30.96 -8.80 4.23
C LEU A 302 -30.78 -9.42 5.60
N SER A 303 -30.96 -10.73 5.65
CA SER A 303 -30.67 -11.59 6.79
C SER A 303 -29.51 -12.54 6.46
N TYR A 304 -28.84 -13.01 7.50
CA TYR A 304 -27.83 -14.05 7.35
C TYR A 304 -28.47 -15.34 6.80
N ASN A 305 -27.80 -15.96 5.82
CA ASN A 305 -28.28 -17.12 5.05
C ASN A 305 -29.50 -16.87 4.15
N ASP A 306 -29.79 -15.61 3.78
CA ASP A 306 -30.80 -15.35 2.76
C ASP A 306 -30.44 -16.04 1.43
N LEU A 307 -31.44 -16.68 0.82
CA LEU A 307 -31.30 -17.34 -0.48
C LEU A 307 -31.17 -16.31 -1.59
N VAL A 308 -30.12 -16.40 -2.41
CA VAL A 308 -29.92 -15.58 -3.60
C VAL A 308 -30.04 -16.48 -4.83
N VAL A 309 -30.98 -16.18 -5.71
CA VAL A 309 -31.18 -16.92 -6.96
C VAL A 309 -30.72 -16.05 -8.12
N LEU A 310 -29.72 -16.52 -8.85
CA LEU A 310 -29.25 -15.92 -10.09
C LEU A 310 -29.85 -16.68 -11.27
N LYS A 311 -30.23 -15.97 -12.33
CA LYS A 311 -30.91 -16.56 -13.49
C LYS A 311 -30.32 -16.02 -14.79
N GLN A 312 -30.02 -16.93 -15.70
CA GLN A 312 -29.57 -16.61 -17.06
C GLN A 312 -30.09 -17.65 -18.03
N ASP A 313 -30.66 -17.22 -19.16
CA ASP A 313 -31.17 -18.10 -20.23
C ASP A 313 -32.10 -19.23 -19.74
N GLY A 314 -32.90 -18.95 -18.71
CA GLY A 314 -33.82 -19.92 -18.10
C GLY A 314 -33.18 -20.90 -17.11
N VAL A 315 -31.86 -20.86 -16.91
CA VAL A 315 -31.14 -21.61 -15.89
C VAL A 315 -31.09 -20.80 -14.60
N GLU A 316 -31.54 -21.41 -13.50
CA GLU A 316 -31.51 -20.82 -12.17
C GLU A 316 -30.44 -21.51 -11.31
N LYS A 317 -29.65 -20.71 -10.59
CA LYS A 317 -28.67 -21.20 -9.63
C LYS A 317 -28.82 -20.47 -8.31
N SER A 318 -28.85 -21.24 -7.23
CA SER A 318 -29.05 -20.74 -5.88
C SER A 318 -27.74 -20.66 -5.11
N TYR A 319 -27.64 -19.62 -4.29
CA TYR A 319 -26.53 -19.31 -3.40
C TYR A 319 -27.05 -18.76 -2.07
N PHE A 320 -26.18 -18.63 -1.08
CA PHE A 320 -26.52 -18.07 0.23
C PHE A 320 -25.72 -16.81 0.53
N TYR A 321 -26.41 -15.81 1.08
CA TYR A 321 -25.81 -14.56 1.54
C TYR A 321 -25.37 -14.70 3.01
N GLN A 322 -24.07 -14.57 3.27
CA GLN A 322 -23.51 -14.60 4.63
C GLN A 322 -22.76 -13.31 4.98
N GLY A 323 -23.16 -12.19 4.37
CA GLY A 323 -22.47 -10.90 4.52
C GLY A 323 -21.27 -10.72 3.59
N PRO A 324 -20.78 -9.47 3.46
CA PRO A 324 -19.75 -9.07 2.49
C PRO A 324 -18.31 -9.42 2.93
N TYR A 325 -18.13 -9.91 4.16
CA TYR A 325 -16.82 -10.22 4.72
C TYR A 325 -16.74 -11.62 5.31
N ARG A 326 -15.51 -12.11 5.42
CA ARG A 326 -15.15 -13.27 6.24
C ARG A 326 -14.02 -12.93 7.18
N ALA A 327 -14.06 -13.50 8.37
CA ALA A 327 -12.95 -13.45 9.29
C ALA A 327 -11.84 -14.42 8.85
N PHE A 328 -10.60 -13.99 9.03
CA PHE A 328 -9.41 -14.80 8.86
C PHE A 328 -8.82 -15.11 10.23
N ASN A 329 -8.54 -16.40 10.48
CA ASN A 329 -8.03 -16.89 11.76
C ASN A 329 -8.80 -16.31 12.97
N ALA A 330 -10.13 -16.39 12.93
CA ALA A 330 -11.04 -15.88 13.95
C ALA A 330 -10.67 -16.36 15.37
N SER A 331 -10.24 -17.62 15.51
CA SER A 331 -9.76 -18.18 16.79
C SER A 331 -8.53 -17.50 17.37
N GLY A 332 -7.77 -16.78 16.53
CA GLY A 332 -6.61 -16.02 16.94
C GLY A 332 -6.92 -14.56 17.28
N TRP A 333 -8.15 -14.08 17.10
CA TRP A 333 -8.53 -12.71 17.45
C TRP A 333 -8.51 -12.52 18.96
N GLN A 334 -8.09 -11.34 19.41
CA GLN A 334 -8.14 -10.95 20.83
C GLN A 334 -9.06 -9.75 21.07
N VAL A 335 -9.76 -9.33 20.00
CA VAL A 335 -10.96 -8.50 20.08
C VAL A 335 -12.15 -9.46 19.99
N GLU A 336 -12.97 -9.46 21.02
CA GLU A 336 -14.05 -10.42 21.23
C GLU A 336 -15.37 -9.69 21.52
N GLY A 337 -16.47 -10.46 21.65
CA GLY A 337 -17.74 -9.97 22.17
C GLY A 337 -18.25 -8.69 21.51
N ASN A 338 -18.61 -7.71 22.34
CA ASN A 338 -19.19 -6.46 21.88
C ASN A 338 -18.14 -5.46 21.35
N ALA A 339 -16.84 -5.71 21.54
CA ALA A 339 -15.77 -4.88 21.00
C ALA A 339 -15.59 -5.06 19.48
N ILE A 340 -16.10 -6.16 18.91
CA ILE A 340 -16.04 -6.44 17.47
C ILE A 340 -16.96 -5.50 16.67
N THR A 341 -18.10 -5.11 17.24
CA THR A 341 -19.13 -4.34 16.54
C THR A 341 -19.48 -3.08 17.31
N TYR A 342 -19.27 -1.91 16.71
CA TYR A 342 -19.50 -0.62 17.35
C TYR A 342 -19.99 0.45 16.38
N GLU A 343 -21.22 0.92 16.58
CA GLU A 343 -21.78 2.03 15.81
C GLU A 343 -21.35 3.38 16.40
N SER A 344 -21.10 4.35 15.53
CA SER A 344 -20.83 5.74 15.92
C SER A 344 -22.00 6.32 16.73
N SER A 345 -21.70 7.05 17.80
CA SER A 345 -22.68 7.79 18.60
C SER A 345 -22.20 9.22 18.87
N LYS A 346 -22.96 10.06 19.59
CA LYS A 346 -22.47 11.37 20.04
C LYS A 346 -21.27 11.26 20.98
N GLU A 347 -21.30 10.25 21.83
CA GLU A 347 -20.37 10.10 22.94
C GLU A 347 -19.08 9.41 22.49
N HIS A 348 -19.16 8.56 21.46
CA HIS A 348 -18.06 7.69 21.07
C HIS A 348 -17.98 7.49 19.56
N GLN A 349 -16.76 7.50 19.05
CA GLN A 349 -16.43 7.22 17.67
C GLN A 349 -16.63 5.74 17.35
N ALA A 350 -16.89 5.40 16.08
CA ALA A 350 -16.87 4.02 15.62
C ALA A 350 -15.50 3.36 15.86
N VAL A 351 -15.43 2.42 16.81
CA VAL A 351 -14.21 1.67 17.17
C VAL A 351 -14.51 0.18 17.20
N GLY A 352 -13.96 -0.60 16.27
CA GLY A 352 -14.30 -2.02 16.11
C GLY A 352 -13.89 -2.55 14.75
N ILE A 353 -14.45 -3.69 14.33
CA ILE A 353 -14.21 -4.27 13.00
C ILE A 353 -15.35 -3.91 12.03
N TYR A 354 -16.55 -3.91 12.58
CA TYR A 354 -17.80 -3.60 11.90
C TYR A 354 -18.59 -2.57 12.70
N GLN A 355 -19.44 -1.78 12.06
CA GLN A 355 -20.42 -0.99 12.79
C GLN A 355 -21.68 -1.77 13.10
N LYS A 356 -22.03 -2.76 12.26
CA LYS A 356 -23.28 -3.53 12.37
C LYS A 356 -23.05 -5.02 12.13
N ASN A 357 -24.01 -5.84 12.56
CA ASN A 357 -23.94 -7.30 12.47
C ASN A 357 -25.33 -7.88 12.18
N TYR A 358 -25.43 -8.93 11.36
CA TYR A 358 -26.70 -9.64 11.08
C TYR A 358 -27.11 -10.57 12.22
N LEU A 359 -26.13 -11.08 12.97
CA LEU A 359 -26.33 -12.02 14.08
C LEU A 359 -26.07 -11.31 15.41
N SER A 360 -25.99 -12.07 16.50
CA SER A 360 -25.61 -11.51 17.80
C SER A 360 -24.23 -10.81 17.71
N PRO A 361 -24.02 -9.71 18.46
CA PRO A 361 -22.70 -9.11 18.63
C PRO A 361 -21.64 -10.16 18.93
N GLY A 362 -20.45 -9.97 18.39
CA GLY A 362 -19.33 -10.90 18.55
C GLY A 362 -19.30 -12.07 17.57
N ASN A 363 -20.20 -12.14 16.59
CA ASN A 363 -20.01 -13.06 15.45
C ASN A 363 -19.11 -12.42 14.38
N HIS A 364 -17.97 -13.05 14.10
CA HIS A 364 -16.92 -12.48 13.25
C HIS A 364 -17.29 -12.53 11.74
N ASP A 365 -18.19 -13.41 11.33
CA ASP A 365 -18.47 -13.71 9.91
C ASP A 365 -19.76 -13.08 9.37
N SER A 366 -20.44 -12.28 10.19
CA SER A 366 -21.74 -11.68 9.87
C SER A 366 -21.77 -10.16 10.06
N GLY A 367 -20.61 -9.50 10.07
CA GLY A 367 -20.51 -8.06 10.14
C GLY A 367 -20.71 -7.35 8.79
N TYR A 368 -21.20 -6.12 8.84
CA TYR A 368 -21.32 -5.19 7.70
C TYR A 368 -21.18 -3.74 8.16
N VAL A 369 -21.04 -2.82 7.21
CA VAL A 369 -20.48 -1.47 7.40
C VAL A 369 -19.11 -1.61 8.06
N SER A 370 -18.16 -2.21 7.35
CA SER A 370 -16.83 -2.46 7.90
C SER A 370 -15.99 -1.19 7.97
N LEU A 371 -15.10 -1.17 8.96
CA LEU A 371 -14.05 -0.16 9.08
C LEU A 371 -12.77 -0.58 8.32
N LEU A 372 -12.78 -1.70 7.57
CA LEU A 372 -11.66 -2.12 6.72
C LEU A 372 -11.35 -1.06 5.67
N PHE A 373 -10.11 -0.59 5.65
CA PHE A 373 -9.65 0.41 4.68
C PHE A 373 -9.49 -0.19 3.27
N PRO A 374 -9.68 0.61 2.20
CA PRO A 374 -10.49 1.81 2.21
C PRO A 374 -11.97 1.46 2.45
N ARG A 375 -12.69 2.38 3.10
CA ARG A 375 -14.16 2.35 3.18
C ARG A 375 -14.75 2.72 1.79
N PRO A 376 -16.04 3.09 1.62
CA PRO A 376 -16.54 3.47 0.30
C PRO A 376 -15.76 4.62 -0.35
N VAL A 377 -15.40 4.48 -1.62
CA VAL A 377 -14.56 5.44 -2.37
C VAL A 377 -15.04 5.58 -3.81
N ARG A 378 -14.54 6.60 -4.50
CA ARG A 378 -14.77 6.78 -5.94
C ARG A 378 -13.68 6.07 -6.75
N ASN A 379 -14.07 5.43 -7.85
CA ASN A 379 -13.15 4.81 -8.79
C ASN A 379 -13.08 5.64 -10.08
N THR A 380 -11.93 5.69 -10.73
CA THR A 380 -11.78 6.34 -12.03
C THR A 380 -11.98 5.33 -13.15
N LEU A 381 -13.07 5.45 -13.89
CA LEU A 381 -13.41 4.53 -14.98
C LEU A 381 -13.50 5.25 -16.32
N SER A 382 -13.54 4.47 -17.40
CA SER A 382 -13.79 4.97 -18.75
C SER A 382 -15.24 5.42 -18.94
N ARG A 383 -15.48 6.24 -19.97
CA ARG A 383 -16.84 6.65 -20.37
C ARG A 383 -17.72 5.43 -20.69
N GLU A 384 -19.03 5.62 -20.58
CA GLU A 384 -20.09 4.66 -20.93
C GLU A 384 -20.07 3.36 -20.12
N VAL A 385 -19.26 3.29 -19.06
CA VAL A 385 -19.27 2.18 -18.11
C VAL A 385 -20.44 2.35 -17.15
N GLN A 386 -21.29 1.33 -17.06
CA GLN A 386 -22.32 1.25 -16.03
C GLN A 386 -21.72 0.73 -14.72
N TYR A 387 -22.20 1.23 -13.58
CA TYR A 387 -21.67 0.83 -12.27
C TYR A 387 -22.70 1.06 -11.16
N TRP A 388 -22.53 0.42 -10.00
CA TRP A 388 -23.35 0.70 -8.82
C TRP A 388 -22.67 1.72 -7.91
N GLY A 389 -23.31 2.85 -7.67
CA GLY A 389 -22.77 3.93 -6.83
C GLY A 389 -23.84 4.74 -6.11
N SER A 390 -23.43 5.65 -5.22
CA SER A 390 -24.34 6.60 -4.57
C SER A 390 -23.68 7.92 -4.26
N GLU A 391 -24.46 9.00 -4.30
CA GLU A 391 -24.02 10.32 -3.80
C GLU A 391 -23.83 10.31 -2.28
N ASN A 392 -24.59 9.47 -1.57
CA ASN A 392 -24.44 9.27 -0.14
C ASN A 392 -23.48 8.11 0.14
N ILE A 393 -22.39 8.38 0.87
CA ILE A 393 -21.28 7.46 1.10
C ILE A 393 -21.71 6.15 1.76
N LEU A 394 -22.65 6.17 2.70
CA LEU A 394 -23.22 4.96 3.32
C LEU A 394 -24.67 4.69 2.87
N GLY A 395 -25.12 5.37 1.81
CA GLY A 395 -26.46 5.23 1.27
C GLY A 395 -26.66 3.97 0.44
N GLU A 396 -27.91 3.74 0.04
CA GLU A 396 -28.25 2.77 -1.00
C GLU A 396 -27.55 3.14 -2.31
N ARG A 397 -27.07 2.13 -3.06
CA ARG A 397 -26.44 2.32 -4.36
C ARG A 397 -27.49 2.15 -5.46
N PHE A 398 -27.28 2.83 -6.57
CA PHE A 398 -28.10 2.75 -7.77
C PHE A 398 -27.22 2.47 -8.98
N LEU A 399 -27.82 1.90 -10.02
CA LEU A 399 -27.15 1.70 -11.30
C LEU A 399 -26.99 3.06 -11.99
N GLU A 400 -25.74 3.44 -12.22
CA GLU A 400 -25.32 4.69 -12.83
C GLU A 400 -24.55 4.40 -14.13
N THR A 401 -24.38 5.43 -14.97
CA THR A 401 -23.56 5.35 -16.18
C THR A 401 -22.67 6.58 -16.28
N LEU A 402 -21.37 6.38 -16.51
CA LEU A 402 -20.46 7.51 -16.75
C LEU A 402 -20.69 8.11 -18.14
N VAL A 403 -21.14 9.37 -18.20
CA VAL A 403 -21.30 10.09 -19.48
C VAL A 403 -19.96 10.52 -20.10
N SER A 404 -18.92 10.60 -19.28
CA SER A 404 -17.54 10.84 -19.67
C SER A 404 -16.60 10.09 -18.74
N SER A 405 -15.40 9.75 -19.19
CA SER A 405 -14.40 9.12 -18.33
C SER A 405 -14.11 10.01 -17.13
N GLY A 406 -13.98 9.41 -15.94
CA GLY A 406 -13.83 10.16 -14.70
C GLY A 406 -14.18 9.35 -13.47
N ASN A 407 -14.40 10.05 -12.37
CA ASN A 407 -14.74 9.46 -11.08
C ASN A 407 -16.19 9.01 -11.04
N THR A 408 -16.43 7.81 -10.54
CA THR A 408 -17.75 7.31 -10.17
C THR A 408 -18.35 8.11 -9.01
N LEU A 409 -19.64 7.93 -8.76
CA LEU A 409 -20.19 8.11 -7.41
C LEU A 409 -19.51 7.15 -6.40
N PHE A 410 -19.81 7.29 -5.11
CA PHE A 410 -19.19 6.41 -4.10
C PHE A 410 -19.64 4.98 -4.29
N MET A 411 -18.66 4.10 -4.48
CA MET A 411 -18.82 2.65 -4.56
C MET A 411 -18.30 2.04 -3.26
N ASP A 412 -18.72 0.80 -2.94
CA ASP A 412 -18.25 0.14 -1.73
C ASP A 412 -16.73 -0.14 -1.78
N GLY A 413 -16.06 -0.09 -0.63
CA GLY A 413 -14.60 -0.16 -0.55
C GLY A 413 -13.99 -1.45 -1.11
N CYS A 414 -14.77 -2.53 -1.20
CA CYS A 414 -14.37 -3.77 -1.85
C CYS A 414 -13.93 -3.52 -3.29
N ASN A 415 -14.62 -2.65 -4.04
CA ASN A 415 -14.29 -2.32 -5.43
C ASN A 415 -12.84 -1.83 -5.56
N GLN A 416 -12.42 -0.96 -4.65
CA GLN A 416 -11.06 -0.42 -4.67
C GLN A 416 -10.03 -1.46 -4.18
N ARG A 417 -10.39 -2.35 -3.24
CA ARG A 417 -9.51 -3.44 -2.78
C ARG A 417 -9.28 -4.51 -3.84
N VAL A 418 -10.32 -4.98 -4.53
CA VAL A 418 -10.16 -5.96 -5.61
C VAL A 418 -9.39 -5.37 -6.78
N ASN A 419 -9.67 -4.11 -7.11
CA ASN A 419 -8.95 -3.38 -8.14
C ASN A 419 -7.48 -3.17 -7.76
N ASN A 420 -7.08 -3.06 -6.49
CA ASN A 420 -5.68 -2.76 -6.13
C ASN A 420 -4.95 -3.93 -5.44
N LEU A 421 -5.34 -5.17 -5.73
CA LEU A 421 -4.70 -6.36 -5.18
C LEU A 421 -3.53 -6.83 -6.05
N ASN A 422 -2.32 -6.88 -5.48
CA ASN A 422 -1.22 -7.62 -6.09
C ASN A 422 -1.39 -9.12 -5.82
N MET A 423 -1.90 -9.86 -6.82
CA MET A 423 -2.17 -11.29 -6.69
C MET A 423 -0.92 -12.16 -6.40
N PHE A 424 0.28 -11.72 -6.76
CA PHE A 424 1.52 -12.49 -6.54
C PHE A 424 2.01 -12.39 -5.10
N ALA A 425 1.97 -11.18 -4.53
CA ALA A 425 2.32 -10.95 -3.14
C ALA A 425 1.14 -11.22 -2.18
N ASN A 426 -0.08 -11.26 -2.73
CA ASN A 426 -1.34 -11.20 -1.98
C ASN A 426 -1.37 -9.98 -1.02
N GLU A 427 -0.90 -8.83 -1.52
CA GLU A 427 -0.85 -7.54 -0.81
C GLU A 427 -1.69 -6.52 -1.59
N GLY A 428 -2.51 -5.72 -0.91
CA GLY A 428 -3.33 -4.66 -1.50
C GLY A 428 -3.24 -3.36 -0.72
N LEU A 429 -4.17 -2.42 -0.99
CA LEU A 429 -4.21 -1.12 -0.29
C LEU A 429 -4.39 -1.23 1.22
N SER A 430 -5.14 -2.24 1.66
CA SER A 430 -5.37 -2.47 3.08
C SER A 430 -4.23 -3.22 3.74
N SER A 431 -3.28 -3.79 2.99
CA SER A 431 -2.25 -4.67 3.57
C SER A 431 -1.25 -3.87 4.39
N CYS A 432 -0.96 -4.37 5.60
CA CYS A 432 -0.02 -3.75 6.51
C CYS A 432 0.72 -4.76 7.39
N ASN A 433 1.74 -4.25 8.08
CA ASN A 433 2.33 -4.85 9.27
C ASN A 433 2.64 -3.75 10.30
N ILE A 434 2.89 -4.11 11.55
CA ILE A 434 3.04 -3.14 12.64
C ILE A 434 4.00 -3.66 13.69
N THR A 435 4.80 -2.79 14.29
CA THR A 435 5.73 -3.18 15.35
C THR A 435 5.01 -3.49 16.66
N ALA A 436 5.23 -4.69 17.17
CA ALA A 436 4.88 -5.06 18.54
C ALA A 436 5.81 -4.36 19.52
N THR A 437 7.12 -4.47 19.28
CA THR A 437 8.15 -3.84 20.13
C THR A 437 9.30 -3.23 19.34
N ILE A 438 9.97 -2.27 19.97
CA ILE A 438 11.21 -1.66 19.49
C ILE A 438 12.28 -1.76 20.58
N GLU A 439 13.46 -2.25 20.22
CA GLU A 439 14.59 -2.42 21.14
C GLU A 439 15.84 -1.72 20.61
N ILE A 440 16.66 -1.19 21.52
CA ILE A 440 18.00 -0.67 21.19
C ILE A 440 19.02 -1.70 21.66
N LEU A 441 19.86 -2.18 20.76
CA LEU A 441 20.87 -3.20 21.02
C LEU A 441 22.29 -2.65 20.81
N THR A 442 23.22 -3.10 21.65
CA THR A 442 24.66 -3.00 21.39
C THR A 442 25.26 -4.41 21.40
N THR A 443 26.45 -4.54 20.83
CA THR A 443 27.26 -5.76 20.97
C THR A 443 28.26 -5.54 22.10
N ASP A 444 28.48 -6.54 22.94
CA ASP A 444 29.57 -6.56 23.93
C ASP A 444 30.91 -6.99 23.31
N GLU A 445 31.97 -6.97 24.12
CA GLU A 445 33.33 -7.37 23.71
C GLU A 445 33.42 -8.84 23.24
N ASN A 446 32.45 -9.68 23.61
CA ASN A 446 32.37 -11.10 23.24
C ASN A 446 31.45 -11.35 22.03
N GLY A 447 30.89 -10.31 21.42
CA GLY A 447 29.97 -10.46 20.29
C GLY A 447 28.51 -10.70 20.69
N LYS A 448 28.16 -10.67 21.99
CA LYS A 448 26.80 -10.90 22.48
C LYS A 448 25.97 -9.62 22.44
N GLU A 449 24.73 -9.74 21.99
CA GLU A 449 23.78 -8.63 21.99
C GLU A 449 23.27 -8.31 23.40
N ILE A 450 23.29 -7.03 23.75
CA ILE A 450 22.78 -6.49 25.01
C ILE A 450 21.74 -5.41 24.68
N SER A 451 20.55 -5.53 25.27
CA SER A 451 19.53 -4.48 25.19
C SER A 451 19.91 -3.30 26.10
N LEU A 452 19.84 -2.10 25.55
CA LEU A 452 20.13 -0.85 26.24
C LEU A 452 18.87 -0.18 26.81
N LEU A 453 17.69 -0.68 26.42
CA LEU A 453 16.44 -0.31 27.07
C LEU A 453 16.21 -1.22 28.28
N ARG A 454 15.62 -0.67 29.35
CA ARG A 454 15.23 -1.48 30.52
C ARG A 454 14.21 -2.56 30.14
N GLN A 455 13.31 -2.22 29.22
CA GLN A 455 12.33 -3.11 28.59
C GLN A 455 12.14 -2.67 27.14
N PRO A 456 11.74 -3.58 26.23
CA PRO A 456 11.32 -3.21 24.89
C PRO A 456 10.23 -2.13 24.92
N ASP A 457 10.28 -1.19 23.98
CA ASP A 457 9.25 -0.18 23.86
C ASP A 457 8.00 -0.78 23.18
N HIS A 458 6.84 -0.68 23.84
CA HIS A 458 5.54 -1.12 23.32
C HIS A 458 4.65 0.05 22.87
N GLN A 459 5.08 1.30 23.10
CA GLN A 459 4.27 2.50 22.90
C GLN A 459 4.45 3.07 21.49
N LEU A 460 5.68 3.10 20.99
CA LEU A 460 6.00 3.51 19.63
C LEU A 460 5.58 2.46 18.61
N LYS A 461 4.90 2.92 17.57
CA LYS A 461 4.33 2.07 16.53
C LYS A 461 4.82 2.49 15.16
N LEU A 462 5.64 1.64 14.55
CA LEU A 462 5.98 1.75 13.15
C LEU A 462 5.08 0.81 12.34
N GLN A 463 4.23 1.40 11.53
CA GLN A 463 3.31 0.73 10.63
C GLN A 463 3.91 0.65 9.24
N LEU A 464 4.06 -0.57 8.74
CA LEU A 464 4.47 -0.80 7.36
C LEU A 464 3.25 -0.98 6.49
N ILE A 465 3.22 -0.28 5.37
CA ILE A 465 2.25 -0.46 4.30
C ILE A 465 2.95 -0.98 3.05
N ARG A 466 2.16 -1.25 2.01
CA ARG A 466 2.63 -1.68 0.69
C ARG A 466 3.81 -0.82 0.18
N PRO A 467 4.69 -1.39 -0.67
CA PRO A 467 5.74 -0.60 -1.32
C PRO A 467 5.16 0.62 -2.05
N SER A 468 5.81 1.78 -1.90
CA SER A 468 5.49 2.99 -2.65
C SER A 468 6.27 3.04 -3.97
N LEU A 469 5.72 3.60 -5.05
CA LEU A 469 6.47 3.84 -6.29
C LEU A 469 7.01 5.26 -6.41
N LYS A 470 6.91 6.07 -5.35
CA LYS A 470 7.60 7.37 -5.26
C LYS A 470 9.10 7.13 -5.14
N ASP A 471 9.90 8.01 -5.77
CA ASP A 471 11.34 7.98 -5.58
C ASP A 471 11.68 8.26 -4.10
N SER A 472 12.53 7.41 -3.54
CA SER A 472 12.65 7.15 -2.10
C SER A 472 13.38 8.24 -1.31
N GLU A 473 13.79 9.34 -1.94
CA GLU A 473 14.64 10.36 -1.30
C GLU A 473 13.85 11.48 -0.62
N THR A 474 12.64 11.80 -1.10
CA THR A 474 11.72 12.73 -0.41
C THR A 474 10.30 12.28 -0.70
N MET A 475 9.60 11.75 0.30
CA MET A 475 8.21 11.32 0.18
C MET A 475 7.23 12.53 0.08
N GLY A 476 7.62 13.61 -0.61
CA GLY A 476 6.94 14.91 -0.68
C GLY A 476 6.00 15.14 -1.87
N GLY A 477 5.51 14.11 -2.54
CA GLY A 477 4.51 14.25 -3.63
C GLY A 477 3.63 13.01 -3.72
N GLN A 478 2.33 13.15 -3.98
CA GLN A 478 1.28 12.11 -3.89
C GLN A 478 1.63 10.74 -4.52
N GLU A 479 1.06 9.67 -3.97
CA GLU A 479 1.37 8.29 -4.37
C GLU A 479 0.88 7.99 -5.79
N VAL A 480 1.80 7.80 -6.75
CA VAL A 480 1.48 7.50 -8.17
C VAL A 480 0.80 6.13 -8.34
N LEU A 481 0.75 5.33 -7.27
CA LEU A 481 0.29 3.95 -7.23
C LEU A 481 -1.19 3.72 -7.56
N TYR A 482 -1.98 4.76 -7.82
CA TYR A 482 -3.33 4.56 -8.34
C TYR A 482 -3.31 3.86 -9.70
N GLN A 483 -2.24 3.91 -10.50
CA GLN A 483 -2.26 3.35 -11.86
C GLN A 483 -1.63 1.95 -11.97
N SER A 484 -0.49 1.68 -11.32
CA SER A 484 0.33 0.48 -11.58
C SER A 484 -0.07 -0.80 -10.83
N MET A 485 -0.95 -0.69 -9.83
CA MET A 485 -1.51 -1.84 -9.09
C MET A 485 -2.96 -2.14 -9.43
N ARG A 486 -3.58 -1.33 -10.28
CA ARG A 486 -4.95 -1.57 -10.73
C ARG A 486 -4.99 -2.85 -11.54
N SER A 487 -5.61 -3.88 -10.98
CA SER A 487 -5.92 -5.13 -11.63
C SER A 487 -7.16 -4.95 -12.48
N CYS A 488 -7.19 -5.61 -13.61
CA CYS A 488 -8.30 -5.50 -14.54
C CYS A 488 -8.57 -6.83 -15.23
N SER A 489 -9.83 -7.02 -15.57
CA SER A 489 -10.33 -8.04 -16.49
C SER A 489 -10.49 -7.47 -17.90
N THR A 490 -10.96 -6.22 -18.01
CA THR A 490 -11.18 -5.49 -19.27
C THR A 490 -10.70 -4.04 -19.18
N ASN A 491 -10.62 -3.32 -20.30
CA ASN A 491 -10.19 -1.91 -20.31
C ASN A 491 -11.16 -1.01 -19.55
N ARG A 492 -12.42 -1.43 -19.42
CA ARG A 492 -13.49 -0.73 -18.71
C ARG A 492 -13.21 -0.58 -17.23
N SER A 493 -12.46 -1.52 -16.66
CA SER A 493 -11.95 -1.46 -15.28
C SER A 493 -10.83 -0.43 -15.08
N CYS A 494 -10.31 0.15 -16.17
CA CYS A 494 -9.22 1.12 -16.16
C CYS A 494 -9.69 2.57 -16.44
N GLY A 495 -8.85 3.53 -16.05
CA GLY A 495 -9.12 4.96 -16.22
C GLY A 495 -8.95 5.45 -17.67
N SER A 496 -9.25 6.73 -17.89
CA SER A 496 -9.07 7.38 -19.18
C SER A 496 -7.60 7.39 -19.60
N GLY A 497 -7.30 6.93 -20.82
CA GLY A 497 -5.92 6.85 -21.32
C GLY A 497 -5.14 5.64 -20.78
N GLU A 498 -5.78 4.77 -20.00
CA GLU A 498 -5.23 3.50 -19.58
C GLU A 498 -5.80 2.35 -20.43
N CYS A 499 -5.18 1.18 -20.35
CA CYS A 499 -5.77 -0.05 -20.79
C CYS A 499 -5.30 -1.27 -20.03
N CYS A 500 -6.12 -2.31 -20.08
CA CYS A 500 -5.86 -3.57 -19.42
C CYS A 500 -4.85 -4.38 -20.23
N PHE A 501 -3.74 -4.77 -19.60
CA PHE A 501 -2.75 -5.66 -20.19
C PHE A 501 -2.14 -6.54 -19.09
N ASN A 502 -2.11 -7.86 -19.33
CA ASN A 502 -1.67 -8.85 -18.35
C ASN A 502 -2.34 -8.68 -16.97
N LYS A 503 -3.66 -8.48 -16.99
CA LYS A 503 -4.51 -8.23 -15.82
C LYS A 503 -4.15 -6.99 -15.00
N ARG A 504 -3.50 -5.99 -15.59
CA ARG A 504 -3.22 -4.70 -14.94
C ARG A 504 -3.56 -3.52 -15.85
N CYS A 505 -3.98 -2.42 -15.27
CA CYS A 505 -4.15 -1.16 -15.97
C CYS A 505 -2.80 -0.50 -16.16
N TRP A 506 -2.52 -0.12 -17.40
CA TRP A 506 -1.32 0.60 -17.78
C TRP A 506 -1.67 1.81 -18.59
N ASP A 507 -0.87 2.86 -18.49
CA ASP A 507 -0.96 3.99 -19.40
C ASP A 507 -0.76 3.50 -20.85
N ARG A 508 -1.64 3.92 -21.76
CA ARG A 508 -1.59 3.56 -23.20
C ARG A 508 -0.31 4.05 -23.89
N ASN A 509 0.41 5.01 -23.31
CA ASN A 509 1.71 5.44 -23.82
C ASN A 509 2.84 4.45 -23.47
N LEU A 510 2.65 3.59 -22.46
CA LEU A 510 3.61 2.57 -22.05
C LEU A 510 3.41 1.24 -22.77
N ILE A 511 2.20 0.96 -23.25
CA ILE A 511 1.85 -0.31 -23.90
C ILE A 511 1.27 -0.05 -25.29
N SER A 512 1.84 -0.71 -26.29
CA SER A 512 1.53 -0.49 -27.70
C SER A 512 0.19 -1.07 -28.16
N ARG A 513 -0.44 -1.97 -27.38
CA ARG A 513 -1.74 -2.63 -27.67
C ARG A 513 -2.47 -3.01 -26.38
N CYS A 514 -3.78 -2.80 -26.35
CA CYS A 514 -4.65 -3.05 -25.20
C CYS A 514 -5.33 -4.43 -25.30
N ALA A 515 -5.78 -5.02 -24.18
CA ALA A 515 -6.41 -6.35 -24.18
C ALA A 515 -7.68 -6.47 -25.05
N GLU A 516 -8.34 -5.35 -25.37
CA GLU A 516 -9.50 -5.33 -26.28
C GLU A 516 -9.14 -4.96 -27.72
N ASP A 517 -7.85 -4.72 -28.04
CA ASP A 517 -7.36 -4.70 -29.43
C ASP A 517 -7.19 -6.15 -29.95
N ASP A 518 -8.14 -7.02 -29.59
CA ASP A 518 -8.24 -8.44 -29.93
C ASP A 518 -8.59 -8.59 -31.42
N ASP A 519 -7.64 -8.24 -32.27
CA ASP A 519 -7.22 -9.18 -33.30
C ASP A 519 -6.15 -10.05 -32.65
N LEU A 520 -6.48 -11.31 -32.35
CA LEU A 520 -5.56 -12.37 -31.90
C LEU A 520 -4.21 -12.29 -32.66
N LEU A 521 -3.27 -11.52 -32.11
CA LEU A 521 -1.91 -11.33 -32.59
C LEU A 521 -1.00 -11.36 -31.38
N GLY A 522 -0.79 -12.55 -30.84
CA GLY A 522 0.08 -12.72 -29.68
C GLY A 522 -0.11 -14.08 -29.05
N HIS A 523 0.38 -15.12 -29.71
CA HIS A 523 0.70 -16.46 -29.17
C HIS A 523 1.26 -17.37 -30.28
N LEU A 524 1.84 -16.78 -31.32
CA LEU A 524 2.35 -17.57 -32.44
C LEU A 524 3.47 -18.49 -31.95
N GLY A 525 3.32 -19.77 -32.26
CA GLY A 525 4.30 -20.80 -31.96
C GLY A 525 5.59 -20.59 -32.76
N ILE A 526 6.68 -21.18 -32.30
CA ILE A 526 7.95 -21.18 -33.04
C ILE A 526 7.70 -21.77 -34.44
N GLY A 527 8.12 -21.05 -35.49
CA GLY A 527 7.92 -21.42 -36.90
C GLY A 527 6.66 -20.83 -37.55
N GLU A 528 5.76 -20.20 -36.80
CA GLU A 528 4.57 -19.56 -37.35
C GLU A 528 4.87 -18.16 -37.90
N THR A 529 4.12 -17.75 -38.93
CA THR A 529 4.37 -16.51 -39.68
C THR A 529 4.08 -15.26 -38.85
N CYS A 530 5.08 -14.40 -38.70
CA CYS A 530 4.99 -13.16 -37.94
C CYS A 530 5.50 -11.96 -38.76
N THR A 531 4.96 -10.78 -38.46
CA THR A 531 5.41 -9.47 -38.91
C THR A 531 6.02 -8.64 -37.78
N SER A 532 5.75 -9.01 -36.52
CA SER A 532 6.25 -8.31 -35.33
C SER A 532 6.60 -9.28 -34.20
N ASP A 533 7.58 -8.91 -33.39
CA ASP A 533 8.06 -9.66 -32.24
C ASP A 533 6.98 -10.02 -31.24
N PHE A 534 6.06 -9.07 -31.03
CA PHE A 534 4.97 -9.20 -30.07
C PHE A 534 3.89 -10.20 -30.51
N GLN A 535 3.95 -10.70 -31.74
CA GLN A 535 3.04 -11.74 -32.21
C GLN A 535 3.49 -13.15 -31.78
N CYS A 536 4.78 -13.31 -31.49
CA CYS A 536 5.40 -14.58 -31.13
C CYS A 536 5.37 -14.82 -29.62
N SER A 537 5.07 -16.06 -29.22
CA SER A 537 5.17 -16.51 -27.83
C SER A 537 6.58 -16.33 -27.23
N SER A 538 7.61 -16.39 -28.07
CA SER A 538 9.01 -16.15 -27.72
C SER A 538 9.43 -14.67 -27.71
N LEU A 539 8.52 -13.76 -28.03
CA LEU A 539 8.82 -12.34 -28.31
C LEU A 539 9.90 -12.13 -29.37
N CYS A 540 10.13 -13.13 -30.21
CA CYS A 540 11.15 -13.08 -31.24
C CYS A 540 10.59 -13.50 -32.59
N CYS A 541 10.29 -12.51 -33.42
CA CYS A 541 10.01 -12.68 -34.84
C CYS A 541 11.31 -12.51 -35.62
N ASP A 542 11.74 -13.55 -36.33
CA ASP A 542 12.85 -13.41 -37.27
C ASP A 542 12.34 -12.80 -38.55
N GLN A 543 12.50 -11.48 -38.67
CA GLN A 543 12.05 -10.72 -39.85
C GLN A 543 12.74 -11.14 -41.15
N SER A 544 13.90 -11.81 -41.09
CA SER A 544 14.56 -12.33 -42.29
C SER A 544 13.84 -13.55 -42.87
N ARG A 545 13.18 -14.33 -42.00
CA ARG A 545 12.40 -15.52 -42.36
C ARG A 545 10.89 -15.30 -42.29
N GLY A 546 10.45 -14.19 -41.68
CA GLY A 546 9.04 -13.88 -41.44
C GLY A 546 8.36 -14.86 -40.48
N VAL A 547 9.10 -15.50 -39.57
CA VAL A 547 8.57 -16.53 -38.67
C VAL A 547 9.08 -16.38 -37.24
N CYS A 548 8.32 -16.89 -36.27
CA CYS A 548 8.70 -16.88 -34.87
C CYS A 548 9.90 -17.78 -34.59
N ALA A 549 10.92 -17.23 -33.93
CA ALA A 549 12.16 -17.91 -33.57
C ALA A 549 12.23 -18.20 -32.07
N VAL A 550 13.01 -19.21 -31.66
CA VAL A 550 13.19 -19.56 -30.24
C VAL A 550 13.99 -18.48 -29.52
N HIS A 551 13.53 -18.04 -28.34
CA HIS A 551 14.28 -17.18 -27.43
C HIS A 551 14.01 -17.61 -25.98
N VAL A 552 14.97 -18.28 -25.36
CA VAL A 552 14.88 -18.82 -23.99
C VAL A 552 16.16 -18.47 -23.25
N ILE A 553 16.02 -17.85 -22.08
CA ILE A 553 17.11 -17.55 -21.16
C ILE A 553 16.69 -18.08 -19.79
N SER A 554 17.18 -19.27 -19.45
CA SER A 554 16.95 -19.93 -18.17
C SER A 554 18.27 -20.47 -17.60
N GLU A 555 18.25 -20.94 -16.36
CA GLU A 555 19.41 -21.57 -15.73
C GLU A 555 19.78 -22.92 -16.39
N GLU A 556 18.84 -23.56 -17.10
CA GLU A 556 19.01 -24.89 -17.71
C GLU A 556 19.28 -24.84 -19.23
N GLU A 557 18.72 -23.85 -19.94
CA GLU A 557 18.87 -23.68 -21.39
C GLU A 557 18.99 -22.19 -21.78
N THR A 558 19.96 -21.88 -22.64
CA THR A 558 20.12 -20.56 -23.27
C THR A 558 20.11 -20.69 -24.80
N THR A 559 18.95 -20.43 -25.40
CA THR A 559 18.77 -20.41 -26.86
C THR A 559 18.34 -19.01 -27.27
N LEU A 560 19.24 -18.27 -27.91
CA LEU A 560 19.01 -16.88 -28.29
C LEU A 560 18.65 -16.79 -29.78
N CYS A 561 17.59 -16.06 -30.10
CA CYS A 561 17.20 -15.88 -31.50
C CYS A 561 18.17 -15.04 -32.35
N ALA A 562 19.06 -14.27 -31.70
CA ALA A 562 20.23 -13.63 -32.33
C ALA A 562 19.92 -12.78 -33.58
N LYS A 563 19.06 -11.78 -33.44
CA LYS A 563 18.63 -10.91 -34.54
C LYS A 563 19.75 -10.06 -35.11
N ALA A 564 19.77 -9.95 -36.44
CA ALA A 564 20.76 -9.15 -37.14
C ALA A 564 20.52 -7.64 -36.92
N PRO A 565 21.56 -6.80 -37.01
CA PRO A 565 21.39 -5.35 -37.05
C PRO A 565 20.38 -4.92 -38.12
N GLY A 566 19.48 -4.00 -37.76
CA GLY A 566 18.36 -3.54 -38.60
C GLY A 566 17.03 -4.26 -38.37
N GLN A 567 17.00 -5.37 -37.63
CA GLN A 567 15.76 -6.03 -37.24
C GLN A 567 15.16 -5.44 -35.96
N THR A 568 13.84 -5.59 -35.76
CA THR A 568 13.19 -5.12 -34.52
C THR A 568 13.64 -5.91 -33.31
N CYS A 569 13.67 -5.27 -32.14
CA CYS A 569 14.06 -5.90 -30.88
C CYS A 569 13.24 -5.39 -29.72
N VAL A 570 13.08 -6.26 -28.72
CA VAL A 570 12.49 -5.93 -27.41
C VAL A 570 13.58 -5.40 -26.47
N ASP A 571 14.75 -6.06 -26.47
CA ASP A 571 15.92 -5.69 -25.66
C ASP A 571 17.22 -6.20 -26.33
N ALA A 572 18.38 -5.77 -25.83
CA ALA A 572 19.72 -6.09 -26.33
C ALA A 572 19.98 -7.61 -26.41
N GLN A 573 19.42 -8.40 -25.50
CA GLN A 573 19.58 -9.86 -25.51
C GLN A 573 18.97 -10.54 -26.75
N PHE A 574 17.99 -9.91 -27.40
CA PHE A 574 17.38 -10.40 -28.64
C PHE A 574 18.27 -10.14 -29.87
N CYS A 575 19.22 -9.23 -29.76
CA CYS A 575 20.17 -8.92 -30.81
C CYS A 575 21.32 -9.94 -30.84
N ARG A 576 21.88 -10.15 -32.03
CA ARG A 576 23.05 -11.01 -32.23
C ARG A 576 24.25 -10.48 -31.44
N LYS A 577 25.05 -11.41 -30.87
CA LYS A 577 26.35 -11.07 -30.29
C LYS A 577 27.38 -10.85 -31.40
N GLU A 578 28.18 -9.81 -31.28
CA GLU A 578 29.30 -9.52 -32.16
C GLU A 578 30.59 -9.55 -31.32
N ASN A 579 31.64 -10.16 -31.88
CA ASN A 579 32.94 -10.25 -31.22
C ASN A 579 33.68 -8.92 -31.37
N LEU A 580 33.80 -8.17 -30.27
CA LEU A 580 34.53 -6.91 -30.25
C LEU A 580 35.95 -7.13 -29.71
N THR A 581 36.94 -6.51 -30.36
CA THR A 581 38.34 -6.59 -29.93
C THR A 581 38.58 -5.69 -28.72
N THR A 582 38.50 -6.20 -27.50
CA THR A 582 38.71 -5.39 -26.30
C THR A 582 40.15 -5.53 -25.80
N CYS A 583 40.85 -4.41 -25.63
CA CYS A 583 42.24 -4.39 -25.17
C CYS A 583 42.31 -4.05 -23.69
N TYR A 584 43.16 -4.77 -22.95
CA TYR A 584 43.40 -4.60 -21.53
C TYR A 584 44.90 -4.53 -21.26
N VAL A 585 45.27 -3.76 -20.23
CA VAL A 585 46.62 -3.85 -19.65
C VAL A 585 46.61 -5.04 -18.71
N VAL A 586 47.30 -6.12 -19.06
CA VAL A 586 47.33 -7.36 -18.28
C VAL A 586 48.67 -7.55 -17.61
N LYS A 587 48.66 -8.08 -16.39
CA LYS A 587 49.88 -8.44 -15.67
C LYS A 587 50.59 -9.59 -16.39
N THR A 588 51.89 -9.45 -16.60
CA THR A 588 52.72 -10.46 -17.27
C THR A 588 53.74 -11.12 -16.35
N GLY A 589 53.91 -10.60 -15.13
CA GLY A 589 54.82 -11.15 -14.13
C GLY A 589 55.32 -10.08 -13.16
N THR A 590 56.41 -10.38 -12.50
CA THR A 590 57.17 -9.43 -11.69
C THR A 590 58.63 -9.44 -12.12
N ASP A 591 59.25 -8.28 -12.18
CA ASP A 591 60.67 -8.14 -12.47
C ASP A 591 61.53 -8.74 -11.32
N PRO A 592 62.85 -8.94 -11.53
CA PRO A 592 63.76 -9.45 -10.50
C PRO A 592 63.87 -8.57 -9.23
N LEU A 593 63.30 -7.36 -9.25
CA LEU A 593 63.25 -6.41 -8.14
C LEU A 593 61.87 -6.39 -7.45
N GLY A 594 60.95 -7.27 -7.86
CA GLY A 594 59.60 -7.40 -7.30
C GLY A 594 58.58 -6.38 -7.82
N ARG A 595 58.89 -5.62 -8.88
CA ARG A 595 57.96 -4.68 -9.50
C ARG A 595 57.06 -5.40 -10.50
N LEU A 596 55.79 -5.02 -10.52
CA LEU A 596 54.78 -5.60 -11.41
C LEU A 596 55.08 -5.26 -12.87
N GLU A 597 55.15 -6.27 -13.73
CA GLU A 597 55.24 -6.11 -15.18
C GLU A 597 53.87 -6.30 -15.83
N CYS A 598 53.57 -5.54 -16.87
CA CYS A 598 52.32 -5.63 -17.61
C CYS A 598 52.50 -5.34 -19.10
N ALA A 599 51.54 -5.79 -19.91
CA ALA A 599 51.51 -5.56 -21.35
C ALA A 599 50.07 -5.30 -21.84
N LEU A 600 49.92 -4.54 -22.92
CA LEU A 600 48.64 -4.41 -23.60
C LEU A 600 48.33 -5.69 -24.40
N ARG A 601 47.23 -6.37 -24.07
CA ARG A 601 46.71 -7.54 -24.80
C ARG A 601 45.27 -7.31 -25.22
N CYS A 602 44.92 -7.75 -26.42
CA CYS A 602 43.57 -7.60 -26.95
C CYS A 602 42.93 -8.97 -27.15
N TYR A 603 41.66 -9.08 -26.76
CA TYR A 603 40.87 -10.31 -26.82
C TYR A 603 39.53 -10.07 -27.51
N TYR A 604 38.92 -11.14 -28.03
CA TYR A 604 37.59 -11.07 -28.62
C TYR A 604 36.51 -11.28 -27.54
N THR A 605 35.74 -10.23 -27.26
CA THR A 605 34.65 -10.26 -26.28
C THR A 605 33.29 -10.31 -26.99
N PRO A 606 32.51 -11.40 -26.88
CA PRO A 606 31.19 -11.51 -27.49
C PRO A 606 30.20 -10.57 -26.78
N THR A 607 29.82 -9.50 -27.45
CA THR A 607 28.97 -8.43 -26.88
C THR A 607 27.66 -8.35 -27.62
N PHE A 608 26.53 -8.26 -26.90
CA PHE A 608 25.22 -8.08 -27.52
C PHE A 608 25.16 -6.77 -28.32
N GLY A 609 24.48 -6.80 -29.47
CA GLY A 609 24.02 -5.58 -30.12
C GLY A 609 23.10 -4.77 -29.19
N ARG A 610 23.04 -3.46 -29.39
CA ARG A 610 22.15 -2.61 -28.59
C ARG A 610 20.77 -2.59 -29.23
N CYS A 611 19.72 -2.61 -28.41
CA CYS A 611 18.37 -2.34 -28.88
C CYS A 611 18.08 -0.83 -28.71
N ARG A 612 18.05 -0.08 -29.81
CA ARG A 612 17.79 1.37 -29.78
C ARG A 612 16.58 1.69 -30.63
N ASN A 613 15.59 2.35 -30.03
CA ASN A 613 14.29 2.64 -30.66
C ASN A 613 13.64 1.37 -31.25
N GLY A 614 13.74 0.25 -30.53
CA GLY A 614 13.19 -1.03 -30.95
C GLY A 614 13.88 -1.67 -32.16
N VAL A 615 15.11 -1.26 -32.52
CA VAL A 615 15.91 -1.84 -33.62
C VAL A 615 17.30 -2.25 -33.13
N CYS A 616 17.75 -3.43 -33.55
CA CYS A 616 19.10 -3.91 -33.26
C CYS A 616 20.14 -3.07 -34.00
N ILE A 617 21.11 -2.56 -33.26
CA ILE A 617 22.29 -1.86 -33.81
C ILE A 617 23.57 -2.57 -33.35
N SER A 618 24.59 -2.60 -34.21
CA SER A 618 25.89 -3.16 -33.84
C SER A 618 26.47 -2.44 -32.63
N PRO A 619 27.12 -3.16 -31.70
CA PRO A 619 27.72 -2.56 -30.53
C PRO A 619 28.96 -1.74 -30.93
N LEU A 620 29.23 -0.67 -30.19
CA LEU A 620 30.38 0.20 -30.47
C LEU A 620 31.68 -0.48 -30.03
N GLN A 621 32.69 -0.46 -30.91
CA GLN A 621 34.04 -0.92 -30.61
C GLN A 621 34.63 -0.13 -29.43
N PRO A 622 35.04 -0.77 -28.32
CA PRO A 622 35.67 -0.07 -27.20
C PRO A 622 37.00 0.55 -27.63
N SER A 623 37.30 1.74 -27.09
CA SER A 623 38.57 2.42 -27.30
C SER A 623 39.72 1.62 -26.69
N VAL A 624 40.84 1.53 -27.41
CA VAL A 624 42.07 0.91 -26.90
C VAL A 624 42.62 1.79 -25.77
N PRO A 625 42.92 1.24 -24.58
CA PRO A 625 43.57 1.99 -23.51
C PRO A 625 44.90 2.58 -23.96
N ALA A 626 45.20 3.80 -23.49
CA ALA A 626 46.53 4.37 -23.68
C ALA A 626 47.55 3.52 -22.92
N PHE A 627 48.60 3.05 -23.60
CA PHE A 627 49.66 2.23 -23.01
C PHE A 627 51.01 2.63 -23.64
N ASP A 628 51.98 2.99 -22.81
CA ASP A 628 53.35 3.26 -23.24
C ASP A 628 54.20 2.00 -23.03
N PRO A 629 54.64 1.31 -24.10
CA PRO A 629 55.46 0.10 -23.97
C PRO A 629 56.88 0.37 -23.46
N VAL A 630 57.35 1.63 -23.44
CA VAL A 630 58.68 2.01 -22.97
C VAL A 630 58.67 2.31 -21.47
N ASN A 631 57.55 2.82 -20.94
CA ASN A 631 57.35 3.07 -19.52
C ASN A 631 55.93 2.64 -19.08
N PRO A 632 55.69 1.34 -18.90
CA PRO A 632 54.34 0.82 -18.69
C PRO A 632 53.81 1.16 -17.29
N ASP A 633 52.66 1.83 -17.22
CA ASP A 633 51.92 2.01 -15.97
C ASP A 633 51.06 0.78 -15.67
N CYS A 634 51.50 -0.03 -14.71
CA CYS A 634 50.84 -1.27 -14.31
C CYS A 634 49.89 -1.11 -13.11
N SER A 635 49.60 0.12 -12.67
CA SER A 635 48.75 0.37 -11.50
C SER A 635 47.29 -0.09 -11.66
N GLN A 636 46.79 -0.14 -12.89
CA GLN A 636 45.44 -0.60 -13.26
C GLN A 636 45.47 -1.93 -14.03
N ALA A 637 46.60 -2.65 -14.00
CA ALA A 637 46.73 -3.91 -14.72
C ALA A 637 45.85 -5.00 -14.09
N ILE A 638 45.08 -5.70 -14.93
CA ILE A 638 44.24 -6.82 -14.51
C ILE A 638 44.99 -8.14 -14.65
N ASP A 639 44.53 -9.18 -13.95
CA ASP A 639 45.05 -10.54 -14.15
C ASP A 639 44.69 -11.05 -15.56
N PRO A 640 45.54 -11.89 -16.18
CA PRO A 640 45.29 -12.37 -17.54
C PRO A 640 44.03 -13.25 -17.59
N PRO A 641 43.07 -12.96 -18.48
CA PRO A 641 41.83 -13.72 -18.56
C PRO A 641 42.08 -15.15 -19.08
N ILE A 642 41.21 -16.09 -18.68
CA ILE A 642 41.19 -17.43 -19.24
C ILE A 642 40.53 -17.36 -20.62
N VAL A 643 41.29 -17.70 -21.67
CA VAL A 643 40.84 -17.70 -23.05
C VAL A 643 40.73 -19.11 -23.62
N ASN A 644 39.81 -19.32 -24.55
CA ASN A 644 39.72 -20.55 -25.35
C ASN A 644 40.72 -20.52 -26.52
N ASP A 645 40.77 -21.61 -27.29
CA ASP A 645 41.69 -21.78 -28.45
C ASP A 645 41.54 -20.71 -29.55
N ASN A 646 40.44 -19.95 -29.57
CA ASN A 646 40.20 -18.87 -30.54
C ASN A 646 40.44 -17.46 -29.99
N GLY A 647 40.97 -17.33 -28.75
CA GLY A 647 41.34 -16.05 -28.14
C GLY A 647 40.15 -15.26 -27.57
N SER A 648 38.99 -15.88 -27.42
CA SER A 648 37.84 -15.30 -26.72
C SER A 648 37.92 -15.55 -25.22
N ILE A 649 37.56 -14.52 -24.44
CA ILE A 649 37.54 -14.59 -22.97
C ILE A 649 36.40 -15.50 -22.53
N ILE A 650 36.71 -16.49 -21.69
CA ILE A 650 35.75 -17.38 -21.04
C ILE A 650 35.35 -16.81 -19.67
N THR A 651 36.35 -16.36 -18.91
CA THR A 651 36.18 -15.75 -17.59
C THR A 651 37.42 -14.90 -17.27
N PHE A 652 37.20 -13.85 -16.49
CA PHE A 652 38.28 -13.11 -15.82
C PHE A 652 38.67 -13.80 -14.51
#